data_AF-A0A017HVF1-F1
#
_entry.id   AF-A0A017HVF1-F1
#
_cell.length_a   1.000
_cell.length_b   1.000
_cell.length_c   1.000
_cell.angle_alpha   90.00
_cell.angle_beta   90.00
_cell.angle_gamma   90.00
#
_symmetry.space_group_name_H-M   'P 1'
#
loop_
_entity.id
_entity.type
_entity.pdbx_description
1 polymer ?
#
loop_
_entity_poly.entity_id
_entity_poly.type
_entity_poly.pdbx_seq_one_letter_code
_entity_poly.pdbx_strand_id
1 'polypeptide(L)'
;MAIWEEHNENMTAMPDDLLNVTETYDASSIEVLEGLEPVRKRPGMYIGGTDEHALHHLVAEILDNSMDEAVAGHANRIEVELLADGSCTIRDNGRGMPVDPHPRFPGKSALEVIHCTLHAGGKFSGKAYETSGGLHGVGASVVNALSDSLVVQVARNKTLYEQRFSRGIPLGPLAVLGAAPNRRGTSSTFHPDAEIFGHHTLRPSRLFKMVRSKAYLFSGVEIRWKSEIEDGDTPMEATFRFPGGLADYLTETLGAVSTYAEKPFAGTVSFQEKFGVPGKVEWAINWTPARDGFLQSYCNTIPTPEGGTHEAGFWAAVLKGLKAYGELAKNRKAADITREDLLTGGCALVSCFIREPEFVGQTKDRLATTDAARLVEGAVRDHFDHWLAANTKSAGAILDFLILRAEERIRRRQEKETARKSATRKLRLPGKLVDCSASSRAGTELFIVEGDSAGGSAKMARDRRTQALLPLRGEDPERAGGGVLEAREQSGDRGPRAGVGGIAGEQVQHRRPALREGHHHDRRRRGRGAHRVAADDVLLHADAAADRQGAPVSGLPAALPADAGGEAALCGRRHREGEVAGEGDRRQGQDRRPALQGPGRDGRQGPQGHHHGPRDAAADPGVAPRRRAGGDRGPRRAADGEEAGDAVPVHSGERKVC
;
A
#
# COMPACT_ATOMS: atom_id res chain seq x y z
N MET A 1 -21.46 65.69 -61.72
CA MET A 1 -20.08 65.25 -62.00
C MET A 1 -19.20 66.01 -61.03
N ALA A 2 -18.72 65.45 -59.91
CA ALA A 2 -18.35 64.04 -59.64
C ALA A 2 -17.28 63.56 -60.66
N ILE A 3 -16.17 62.93 -60.27
CA ILE A 3 -15.89 62.11 -59.07
C ILE A 3 -14.74 62.73 -58.22
N TRP A 4 -14.33 62.06 -57.14
CA TRP A 4 -13.17 62.34 -56.24
C TRP A 4 -13.42 63.26 -55.04
N GLU A 5 -14.55 63.06 -54.34
CA GLU A 5 -14.80 63.55 -52.97
C GLU A 5 -14.97 62.38 -51.97
N GLU A 6 -14.36 61.23 -52.28
CA GLU A 6 -14.27 60.05 -51.42
C GLU A 6 -12.81 59.57 -51.37
N HIS A 7 -12.45 58.79 -50.34
CA HIS A 7 -11.10 58.25 -50.05
C HIS A 7 -10.08 59.23 -49.40
N ASN A 8 -10.47 59.93 -48.32
CA ASN A 8 -9.49 60.35 -47.31
C ASN A 8 -9.98 60.25 -45.84
N GLU A 9 -10.90 59.33 -45.55
CA GLU A 9 -11.32 58.98 -44.17
C GLU A 9 -11.05 57.50 -43.89
N ASN A 10 -9.78 57.12 -43.70
CA ASN A 10 -9.44 55.78 -43.18
C ASN A 10 -8.00 55.67 -42.60
N MET A 11 -7.62 56.56 -41.68
CA MET A 11 -6.30 56.52 -41.02
C MET A 11 -6.35 56.74 -39.49
N THR A 12 -7.48 56.44 -38.84
CA THR A 12 -7.65 56.70 -37.39
C THR A 12 -8.43 55.58 -36.67
N ALA A 13 -8.07 54.32 -36.92
CA ALA A 13 -8.67 53.15 -36.25
C ALA A 13 -7.67 51.99 -36.05
N MET A 14 -6.59 52.24 -35.29
CA MET A 14 -5.89 51.13 -34.63
C MET A 14 -6.69 50.77 -33.37
N PRO A 15 -7.02 49.49 -33.12
CA PRO A 15 -7.74 49.09 -31.91
C PRO A 15 -6.79 49.10 -30.71
N ASP A 16 -6.78 50.21 -29.96
CA ASP A 16 -5.98 50.41 -28.74
C ASP A 16 -6.54 49.65 -27.50
N ASP A 17 -7.41 48.66 -27.76
CA ASP A 17 -8.31 47.99 -26.80
C ASP A 17 -7.87 46.55 -26.49
N LEU A 18 -6.55 46.31 -26.50
CA LEU A 18 -5.94 44.98 -26.26
C LEU A 18 -4.79 45.00 -25.23
N LEU A 19 -4.45 46.15 -24.64
CA LEU A 19 -3.26 46.29 -23.79
C LEU A 19 -3.46 47.04 -22.46
N ASN A 20 -4.69 47.40 -22.08
CA ASN A 20 -4.91 48.18 -20.84
C ASN A 20 -6.10 47.73 -19.97
N VAL A 21 -6.39 46.42 -19.91
CA VAL A 21 -7.08 45.85 -18.75
C VAL A 21 -6.05 45.58 -17.66
N THR A 22 -5.62 46.63 -16.97
CA THR A 22 -4.93 46.50 -15.69
C THR A 22 -5.96 46.06 -14.63
N GLU A 23 -6.16 44.75 -14.50
CA GLU A 23 -6.95 44.19 -13.39
C GLU A 23 -6.40 44.73 -12.06
N THR A 24 -7.14 45.67 -11.48
CA THR A 24 -6.67 46.49 -10.37
C THR A 24 -6.89 45.70 -9.09
N TYR A 25 -5.95 44.82 -8.78
CA TYR A 25 -5.95 43.99 -7.58
C TYR A 25 -5.79 44.86 -6.32
N ASP A 26 -6.92 45.39 -5.85
CA ASP A 26 -7.06 46.22 -4.66
C ASP A 26 -7.83 45.49 -3.54
N ALA A 27 -8.19 46.21 -2.48
CA ALA A 27 -8.91 45.65 -1.34
C ALA A 27 -10.32 45.10 -1.69
N SER A 28 -10.95 45.55 -2.78
CA SER A 28 -12.23 45.03 -3.25
C SER A 28 -12.11 43.69 -3.97
N SER A 29 -10.89 43.32 -4.41
CA SER A 29 -10.58 42.00 -4.97
C SER A 29 -10.51 40.89 -3.90
N ILE A 30 -10.62 41.23 -2.61
CA ILE A 30 -10.55 40.28 -1.49
C ILE A 30 -11.96 39.79 -1.13
N GLU A 31 -12.36 38.67 -1.72
CA GLU A 31 -13.64 38.01 -1.40
C GLU A 31 -13.59 37.36 0.00
N VAL A 32 -14.45 37.84 0.90
CA VAL A 32 -14.72 37.20 2.21
C VAL A 32 -16.03 36.43 2.12
N LEU A 33 -15.96 35.12 2.36
CA LEU A 33 -17.10 34.20 2.33
C LEU A 33 -17.68 34.04 3.74
N GLU A 34 -18.99 34.23 3.91
CA GLU A 34 -19.64 34.22 5.23
C GLU A 34 -20.37 32.90 5.54
N GLY A 35 -20.56 32.63 6.84
CA GLY A 35 -21.35 31.50 7.34
C GLY A 35 -20.91 30.13 6.83
N LEU A 36 -21.61 29.62 5.82
CA LEU A 36 -21.40 28.31 5.19
C LEU A 36 -21.10 28.37 3.69
N GLU A 37 -20.97 29.56 3.12
CA GLU A 37 -20.51 29.76 1.73
C GLU A 37 -19.14 29.10 1.44
N PRO A 38 -18.14 29.08 2.36
CA PRO A 38 -16.89 28.35 2.15
C PRO A 38 -17.12 26.85 1.88
N VAL A 39 -18.13 26.25 2.52
CA VAL A 39 -18.45 24.83 2.38
C VAL A 39 -19.03 24.55 0.99
N ARG A 40 -20.00 25.37 0.54
CA ARG A 40 -20.58 25.23 -0.82
C ARG A 40 -19.57 25.54 -1.92
N LYS A 41 -18.66 26.50 -1.70
CA LYS A 41 -17.66 26.91 -2.71
C LYS A 41 -16.46 25.95 -2.78
N ARG A 42 -16.16 25.20 -1.71
CA ARG A 42 -15.03 24.23 -1.62
C ARG A 42 -15.39 22.92 -0.86
N PRO A 43 -16.43 22.18 -1.27
CA PRO A 43 -16.95 21.01 -0.54
C PRO A 43 -15.93 19.90 -0.30
N GLY A 44 -14.99 19.69 -1.25
CA GLY A 44 -13.93 18.69 -1.12
C GLY A 44 -13.03 18.87 0.11
N MET A 45 -12.91 20.08 0.66
CA MET A 45 -12.17 20.35 1.91
C MET A 45 -12.90 19.82 3.16
N TYR A 46 -14.22 19.60 3.07
CA TYR A 46 -15.09 19.25 4.21
C TYR A 46 -15.58 17.79 4.17
N ILE A 47 -15.77 17.22 2.96
CA ILE A 47 -16.29 15.84 2.77
C ILE A 47 -15.46 14.98 1.79
N GLY A 48 -14.26 15.42 1.42
CA GLY A 48 -13.33 14.68 0.56
C GLY A 48 -13.60 14.73 -0.95
N GLY A 49 -14.78 15.18 -1.39
CA GLY A 49 -15.10 15.33 -2.81
C GLY A 49 -16.49 15.91 -3.08
N THR A 50 -17.01 15.62 -4.27
CA THR A 50 -18.42 15.84 -4.68
C THR A 50 -18.96 14.63 -5.48
N ASP A 51 -18.31 13.48 -5.32
CA ASP A 51 -18.62 12.23 -6.01
C ASP A 51 -19.65 11.39 -5.22
N GLU A 52 -19.94 10.17 -5.69
CA GLU A 52 -20.83 9.25 -4.96
C GLU A 52 -20.29 8.91 -3.56
N HIS A 53 -18.97 8.86 -3.33
CA HIS A 53 -18.42 8.64 -1.99
C HIS A 53 -18.75 9.81 -1.05
N ALA A 54 -18.43 11.04 -1.48
CA ALA A 54 -18.69 12.26 -0.71
C ALA A 54 -20.20 12.45 -0.42
N LEU A 55 -21.07 12.14 -1.38
CA LEU A 55 -22.53 12.15 -1.21
C LEU A 55 -22.99 11.25 -0.04
N HIS A 56 -22.47 10.02 0.04
CA HIS A 56 -22.83 9.09 1.12
C HIS A 56 -22.19 9.48 2.47
N HIS A 57 -21.08 10.23 2.45
CA HIS A 57 -20.45 10.76 3.66
C HIS A 57 -21.34 11.77 4.40
N LEU A 58 -22.26 12.45 3.72
CA LEU A 58 -23.29 13.28 4.36
C LEU A 58 -24.17 12.46 5.31
N VAL A 59 -24.60 11.27 4.87
CA VAL A 59 -25.42 10.36 5.68
C VAL A 59 -24.59 9.81 6.85
N ALA A 60 -23.29 9.57 6.64
CA ALA A 60 -22.37 9.13 7.70
C ALA A 60 -22.23 10.17 8.82
N GLU A 61 -22.02 11.46 8.51
CA GLU A 61 -21.88 12.51 9.54
C GLU A 61 -23.16 12.68 10.39
N ILE A 62 -24.37 12.55 9.82
CA ILE A 62 -25.60 12.55 10.63
C ILE A 62 -25.73 11.26 11.45
N LEU A 63 -25.46 10.10 10.86
CA LEU A 63 -25.55 8.80 11.55
C LEU A 63 -24.56 8.72 12.72
N ASP A 64 -23.37 9.29 12.59
CA ASP A 64 -22.34 9.30 13.62
C ASP A 64 -22.70 10.25 14.78
N ASN A 65 -23.47 11.31 14.52
CA ASN A 65 -24.08 12.09 15.60
C ASN A 65 -25.12 11.28 16.40
N SER A 66 -25.90 10.40 15.74
CA SER A 66 -26.83 9.48 16.42
C SER A 66 -26.10 8.33 17.14
N MET A 67 -25.01 7.79 16.56
CA MET A 67 -24.17 6.79 17.21
C MET A 67 -23.47 7.35 18.46
N ASP A 68 -23.02 8.61 18.45
CA ASP A 68 -22.43 9.25 19.64
C ASP A 68 -23.43 9.36 20.82
N GLU A 69 -24.74 9.50 20.55
CA GLU A 69 -25.78 9.40 21.60
C GLU A 69 -25.99 7.97 22.11
N ALA A 70 -25.82 6.95 21.24
CA ALA A 70 -25.92 5.54 21.63
C ALA A 70 -24.69 5.09 22.46
N VAL A 71 -23.49 5.49 22.03
CA VAL A 71 -22.22 5.23 22.72
C VAL A 71 -22.19 5.90 24.10
N ALA A 72 -22.79 7.09 24.24
CA ALA A 72 -23.01 7.75 25.53
C ALA A 72 -24.14 7.12 26.39
N GLY A 73 -24.74 6.00 25.97
CA GLY A 73 -25.78 5.29 26.71
C GLY A 73 -27.14 6.00 26.75
N HIS A 74 -27.35 7.02 25.91
CA HIS A 74 -28.59 7.81 25.90
C HIS A 74 -29.59 7.35 24.85
N ALA A 75 -29.12 6.95 23.66
CA ALA A 75 -29.94 6.26 22.67
C ALA A 75 -29.78 4.73 22.77
N ASN A 76 -30.84 4.00 22.43
CA ASN A 76 -30.79 2.54 22.22
C ASN A 76 -31.49 2.10 20.93
N ARG A 77 -32.10 3.03 20.19
CA ARG A 77 -32.66 2.82 18.86
C ARG A 77 -32.26 3.95 17.92
N ILE A 78 -31.84 3.58 16.71
CA ILE A 78 -31.63 4.47 15.58
C ILE A 78 -32.47 3.96 14.40
N GLU A 79 -33.07 4.86 13.64
CA GLU A 79 -33.81 4.58 12.41
C GLU A 79 -33.15 5.32 11.26
N VAL A 80 -32.88 4.62 10.16
CA VAL A 80 -32.33 5.20 8.91
C VAL A 80 -33.27 4.84 7.77
N GLU A 81 -33.76 5.86 7.08
CA GLU A 81 -34.81 5.75 6.07
C GLU A 81 -34.38 6.50 4.80
N LEU A 82 -34.27 5.79 3.68
CA LEU A 82 -34.10 6.38 2.35
C LEU A 82 -35.49 6.53 1.69
N LEU A 83 -35.89 7.76 1.40
CA LEU A 83 -37.22 8.11 0.89
C LEU A 83 -37.25 8.10 -0.64
N ALA A 84 -38.45 7.96 -1.22
CA ALA A 84 -38.65 7.82 -2.66
C ALA A 84 -38.26 9.06 -3.50
N ASP A 85 -38.12 10.23 -2.86
CA ASP A 85 -37.62 11.47 -3.45
C ASP A 85 -36.09 11.56 -3.51
N GLY A 86 -35.37 10.62 -2.89
CA GLY A 86 -33.91 10.65 -2.71
C GLY A 86 -33.44 11.27 -1.39
N SER A 87 -34.36 11.78 -0.56
CA SER A 87 -34.04 12.29 0.78
C SER A 87 -33.64 11.16 1.73
N CYS A 88 -32.72 11.43 2.65
CA CYS A 88 -32.41 10.52 3.75
C CYS A 88 -32.89 11.08 5.09
N THR A 89 -33.60 10.27 5.87
CA THR A 89 -33.92 10.58 7.26
C THR A 89 -33.17 9.67 8.22
N ILE A 90 -32.55 10.27 9.23
CA ILE A 90 -31.97 9.55 10.37
C ILE A 90 -32.65 10.04 11.66
N ARG A 91 -33.07 9.10 12.51
CA ARG A 91 -33.75 9.39 13.79
C ARG A 91 -33.08 8.65 14.93
N ASP A 92 -32.76 9.35 16.01
CA ASP A 92 -32.28 8.79 17.27
C ASP A 92 -33.37 8.85 18.35
N ASN A 93 -33.24 8.00 19.39
CA ASN A 93 -33.98 8.15 20.63
C ASN A 93 -33.10 8.55 21.83
N GLY A 94 -32.12 9.42 21.60
CA GLY A 94 -31.20 9.98 22.59
C GLY A 94 -31.79 11.16 23.37
N ARG A 95 -30.93 12.10 23.75
CA ARG A 95 -31.29 13.32 24.52
C ARG A 95 -32.03 14.37 23.69
N GLY A 96 -31.85 14.35 22.37
CA GLY A 96 -32.26 15.42 21.45
C GLY A 96 -31.36 16.65 21.56
N MET A 97 -31.04 17.27 20.42
CA MET A 97 -30.17 18.46 20.38
C MET A 97 -30.69 19.60 21.29
N PRO A 98 -29.82 20.46 21.83
CA PRO A 98 -30.27 21.61 22.62
C PRO A 98 -31.08 22.58 21.74
N VAL A 99 -32.28 22.94 22.20
CA VAL A 99 -33.21 23.87 21.52
C VAL A 99 -33.20 25.26 22.14
N ASP A 100 -32.58 25.38 23.31
CA ASP A 100 -32.52 26.58 24.13
C ASP A 100 -31.72 27.72 23.44
N PRO A 101 -31.99 29.01 23.72
CA PRO A 101 -31.23 30.13 23.14
C PRO A 101 -29.74 30.06 23.46
N HIS A 102 -28.88 30.27 22.46
CA HIS A 102 -27.44 30.06 22.62
C HIS A 102 -26.75 31.28 23.27
N PRO A 103 -26.03 31.14 24.42
CA PRO A 103 -25.51 32.28 25.17
C PRO A 103 -24.57 33.25 24.42
N ARG A 104 -23.88 32.80 23.37
CA ARG A 104 -22.99 33.65 22.54
C ARG A 104 -23.64 34.14 21.24
N PHE A 105 -24.87 33.73 20.93
CA PHE A 105 -25.59 34.12 19.70
C PHE A 105 -27.01 34.58 20.06
N PRO A 106 -27.18 35.84 20.51
CA PRO A 106 -28.48 36.38 20.88
C PRO A 106 -29.54 36.20 19.78
N GLY A 107 -30.74 35.79 20.17
CA GLY A 107 -31.86 35.54 19.25
C GLY A 107 -31.83 34.19 18.52
N LYS A 108 -30.71 33.45 18.53
CA LYS A 108 -30.59 32.13 17.85
C LYS A 108 -30.73 30.97 18.83
N SER A 109 -31.38 29.89 18.38
CA SER A 109 -31.40 28.61 19.11
C SER A 109 -30.03 27.92 19.01
N ALA A 110 -29.69 27.08 20.00
CA ALA A 110 -28.49 26.24 19.89
C ALA A 110 -28.57 25.26 18.72
N LEU A 111 -29.77 24.80 18.33
CA LEU A 111 -30.02 23.97 17.14
C LEU A 111 -29.63 24.72 15.85
N GLU A 112 -30.03 25.98 15.70
CA GLU A 112 -29.67 26.80 14.55
C GLU A 112 -28.16 27.02 14.48
N VAL A 113 -27.53 27.35 15.62
CA VAL A 113 -26.07 27.56 15.70
C VAL A 113 -25.29 26.30 15.29
N ILE A 114 -25.75 25.10 15.67
CA ILE A 114 -25.13 23.82 15.28
C ILE A 114 -25.22 23.57 13.76
N HIS A 115 -26.27 24.06 13.09
CA HIS A 115 -26.49 23.84 11.65
C HIS A 115 -26.00 25.00 10.77
N CYS A 116 -25.80 26.20 11.31
CA CYS A 116 -25.46 27.41 10.54
C CYS A 116 -24.10 28.02 10.91
N THR A 117 -23.26 27.33 11.70
CA THR A 117 -21.93 27.84 12.09
C THR A 117 -20.93 26.70 12.19
N LEU A 118 -19.80 26.80 11.46
CA LEU A 118 -18.70 25.85 11.57
C LEU A 118 -18.10 25.85 12.98
N HIS A 119 -17.66 24.67 13.44
CA HIS A 119 -17.08 24.46 14.76
C HIS A 119 -18.05 24.78 15.92
N ALA A 120 -19.34 24.51 15.73
CA ALA A 120 -20.38 24.60 16.74
C ALA A 120 -20.82 23.21 17.24
N GLY A 121 -20.67 22.95 18.53
CA GLY A 121 -21.12 21.68 19.13
C GLY A 121 -20.67 21.49 20.58
N GLY A 122 -21.31 20.55 21.30
CA GLY A 122 -20.96 20.23 22.69
C GLY A 122 -19.70 19.36 22.86
N LYS A 123 -19.23 18.74 21.76
CA LYS A 123 -18.22 17.66 21.76
C LYS A 123 -16.82 18.14 22.16
N PHE A 124 -16.45 19.40 21.86
CA PHE A 124 -15.17 20.02 22.25
C PHE A 124 -14.86 20.04 23.75
N SER A 125 -15.88 19.90 24.61
CA SER A 125 -15.72 20.11 26.06
C SER A 125 -15.32 18.85 26.83
N GLY A 126 -15.44 17.66 26.23
CA GLY A 126 -15.26 16.37 26.91
C GLY A 126 -16.15 16.17 28.16
N LYS A 127 -17.26 16.93 28.27
CA LYS A 127 -18.24 16.87 29.37
C LYS A 127 -19.58 16.27 28.97
N ALA A 128 -19.97 16.38 27.70
CA ALA A 128 -21.26 15.89 27.18
C ALA A 128 -21.17 14.47 26.57
N TYR A 129 -19.95 14.03 26.25
CA TYR A 129 -19.59 12.73 25.70
C TYR A 129 -18.21 12.36 26.28
N GLU A 130 -18.01 11.08 26.63
CA GLU A 130 -16.71 10.60 27.12
C GLU A 130 -15.78 10.17 25.96
N THR A 131 -16.37 9.60 24.90
CA THR A 131 -15.73 9.33 23.60
C THR A 131 -16.76 9.69 22.52
N SER A 132 -16.32 10.24 21.38
CA SER A 132 -17.22 10.65 20.29
C SER A 132 -16.51 10.78 18.94
N GLY A 133 -17.15 10.38 17.84
CA GLY A 133 -16.60 10.53 16.49
C GLY A 133 -16.70 11.96 15.93
N GLY A 134 -17.70 12.72 16.37
CA GLY A 134 -17.99 14.08 15.88
C GLY A 134 -17.10 15.20 16.46
N LEU A 135 -15.78 15.07 16.40
CA LEU A 135 -14.84 15.97 17.10
C LEU A 135 -14.84 17.43 16.62
N HIS A 136 -14.88 17.66 15.31
CA HIS A 136 -14.58 18.97 14.72
C HIS A 136 -15.76 19.96 14.75
N GLY A 137 -16.96 19.53 15.13
CA GLY A 137 -18.17 20.37 15.18
C GLY A 137 -18.58 20.98 13.84
N VAL A 138 -18.33 20.29 12.72
CA VAL A 138 -18.70 20.75 11.36
C VAL A 138 -19.76 19.89 10.67
N GLY A 139 -19.88 18.60 11.00
CA GLY A 139 -20.69 17.62 10.26
C GLY A 139 -22.11 18.08 9.93
N ALA A 140 -22.92 18.37 10.95
CA ALA A 140 -24.31 18.80 10.77
C ALA A 140 -24.43 20.10 9.95
N SER A 141 -23.53 21.07 10.16
CA SER A 141 -23.49 22.31 9.37
C SER A 141 -23.03 22.11 7.92
N VAL A 142 -22.16 21.13 7.67
CA VAL A 142 -21.70 20.77 6.32
C VAL A 142 -22.80 20.03 5.56
N VAL A 143 -23.54 19.13 6.21
CA VAL A 143 -24.73 18.50 5.63
C VAL A 143 -25.80 19.55 5.31
N ASN A 144 -26.04 20.52 6.20
CA ASN A 144 -26.94 21.64 5.90
C ASN A 144 -26.47 22.46 4.68
N ALA A 145 -25.18 22.83 4.62
CA ALA A 145 -24.62 23.60 3.51
C ALA A 145 -24.78 22.92 2.15
N LEU A 146 -24.63 21.58 2.12
CA LEU A 146 -24.59 20.77 0.91
C LEU A 146 -25.92 20.03 0.60
N SER A 147 -27.00 20.41 1.29
CA SER A 147 -28.38 19.97 1.03
C SER A 147 -29.21 21.13 0.47
N ASP A 148 -30.07 20.88 -0.51
CA ASP A 148 -31.05 21.89 -0.94
C ASP A 148 -32.21 22.02 0.07
N SER A 149 -32.46 20.97 0.85
CA SER A 149 -33.47 20.92 1.91
C SER A 149 -32.94 20.13 3.11
N LEU A 150 -33.07 20.70 4.31
CA LEU A 150 -32.83 20.02 5.59
C LEU A 150 -33.96 20.38 6.57
N VAL A 151 -34.58 19.36 7.16
CA VAL A 151 -35.59 19.47 8.22
C VAL A 151 -35.06 18.77 9.47
N VAL A 152 -34.91 19.51 10.57
CA VAL A 152 -34.45 18.98 11.85
C VAL A 152 -35.59 19.08 12.86
N GLN A 153 -36.10 17.92 13.29
CA GLN A 153 -37.04 17.80 14.39
C GLN A 153 -36.32 17.36 15.68
N VAL A 154 -36.65 17.99 16.80
CA VAL A 154 -36.19 17.56 18.14
C VAL A 154 -37.40 17.31 19.03
N ALA A 155 -37.47 16.13 19.62
CA ALA A 155 -38.39 15.83 20.71
C ALA A 155 -37.64 15.93 22.05
N ARG A 156 -37.97 16.96 22.85
CA ARG A 156 -37.28 17.26 24.12
C ARG A 156 -38.26 17.92 25.09
N ASN A 157 -38.12 17.65 26.38
CA ASN A 157 -39.02 18.16 27.43
C ASN A 157 -40.53 17.92 27.19
N LYS A 158 -40.88 16.80 26.51
CA LYS A 158 -42.25 16.45 26.05
C LYS A 158 -42.83 17.38 24.97
N THR A 159 -42.00 18.18 24.30
CA THR A 159 -42.37 19.08 23.21
C THR A 159 -41.63 18.70 21.93
N LEU A 160 -42.30 18.82 20.78
CA LEU A 160 -41.69 18.70 19.46
C LEU A 160 -41.35 20.09 18.92
N TYR A 161 -40.10 20.25 18.51
CA TYR A 161 -39.58 21.43 17.83
C TYR A 161 -39.17 21.06 16.41
N GLU A 162 -39.24 22.00 15.47
CA GLU A 162 -38.77 21.83 14.10
C GLU A 162 -38.09 23.11 13.60
N GLN A 163 -36.94 22.98 12.93
CA GLN A 163 -36.38 24.06 12.11
C GLN A 163 -36.05 23.51 10.71
N ARG A 164 -36.28 24.36 9.70
CA ARG A 164 -36.06 24.04 8.29
C ARG A 164 -34.97 24.93 7.72
N PHE A 165 -34.15 24.36 6.85
CA PHE A 165 -33.01 25.00 6.24
C PHE A 165 -32.94 24.65 4.75
N SER A 166 -32.28 25.49 3.97
CA SER A 166 -31.92 25.25 2.58
C SER A 166 -30.52 25.79 2.35
N ARG A 167 -29.60 24.96 1.81
CA ARG A 167 -28.26 25.38 1.39
C ARG A 167 -27.43 26.07 2.48
N GLY A 168 -27.62 25.66 3.75
CA GLY A 168 -26.98 26.26 4.93
C GLY A 168 -27.80 27.35 5.63
N ILE A 169 -28.85 27.88 5.00
CA ILE A 169 -29.61 29.06 5.44
C ILE A 169 -30.89 28.61 6.16
N PRO A 170 -31.23 29.14 7.36
CA PRO A 170 -32.49 28.84 8.03
C PRO A 170 -33.67 29.52 7.31
N LEU A 171 -34.71 28.74 7.00
CA LEU A 171 -35.94 29.23 6.35
C LEU A 171 -36.89 29.94 7.33
N GLY A 172 -36.56 29.95 8.62
CA GLY A 172 -37.32 30.60 9.68
C GLY A 172 -36.75 30.28 11.07
N PRO A 173 -37.33 30.88 12.13
CA PRO A 173 -36.97 30.55 13.51
C PRO A 173 -37.41 29.12 13.87
N LEU A 174 -36.88 28.60 14.98
CA LEU A 174 -37.26 27.30 15.54
C LEU A 174 -38.78 27.28 15.89
N ALA A 175 -39.55 26.46 15.18
CA ALA A 175 -40.98 26.32 15.39
C ALA A 175 -41.29 25.32 16.53
N VAL A 176 -42.34 25.59 17.29
CA VAL A 176 -42.89 24.67 18.30
C VAL A 176 -44.10 23.96 17.69
N LEU A 177 -43.95 22.68 17.37
CA LEU A 177 -45.02 21.89 16.71
C LEU A 177 -46.05 21.33 17.69
N GLY A 178 -45.76 21.33 19.00
CA GLY A 178 -46.70 20.95 20.06
C GLY A 178 -46.22 19.81 20.95
N ALA A 179 -47.16 19.13 21.61
CA ALA A 179 -46.87 18.10 22.60
C ALA A 179 -46.41 16.77 21.98
N ALA A 180 -45.36 16.19 22.54
CA ALA A 180 -44.79 14.91 22.14
C ALA A 180 -44.34 14.09 23.36
N PRO A 181 -45.28 13.68 24.26
CA PRO A 181 -44.96 13.08 25.56
C PRO A 181 -44.23 11.73 25.45
N ASN A 182 -44.40 11.02 24.33
CA ASN A 182 -43.86 9.68 24.08
C ASN A 182 -42.72 9.67 23.04
N ARG A 183 -42.18 10.83 22.66
CA ARG A 183 -40.99 10.95 21.78
C ARG A 183 -39.85 11.61 22.57
N ARG A 184 -38.62 11.22 22.25
CA ARG A 184 -37.37 11.91 22.62
C ARG A 184 -36.34 11.71 21.51
N GLY A 185 -35.29 12.53 21.46
CA GLY A 185 -34.21 12.41 20.47
C GLY A 185 -34.35 13.37 19.30
N THR A 186 -33.51 13.19 18.28
CA THR A 186 -33.46 14.02 17.06
C THR A 186 -33.94 13.23 15.85
N SER A 187 -34.49 13.91 14.85
CA SER A 187 -34.80 13.39 13.52
C SER A 187 -34.36 14.41 12.49
N SER A 188 -33.37 14.07 11.67
CA SER A 188 -32.86 14.92 10.60
C SER A 188 -33.17 14.28 9.25
N THR A 189 -33.98 14.98 8.44
CA THR A 189 -34.32 14.61 7.06
C THR A 189 -33.64 15.60 6.11
N PHE A 190 -32.85 15.12 5.14
CA PHE A 190 -32.16 16.00 4.19
C PHE A 190 -32.15 15.46 2.77
N HIS A 191 -32.17 16.38 1.80
CA HIS A 191 -32.05 16.12 0.37
C HIS A 191 -30.73 16.73 -0.16
N PRO A 192 -29.77 15.91 -0.65
CA PRO A 192 -28.48 16.41 -1.15
C PRO A 192 -28.62 17.30 -2.38
N ASP A 193 -27.87 18.40 -2.43
CA ASP A 193 -28.04 19.43 -3.46
C ASP A 193 -27.50 18.99 -4.84
N ALA A 194 -28.38 18.92 -5.83
CA ALA A 194 -28.03 18.59 -7.21
C ALA A 194 -27.05 19.60 -7.86
N GLU A 195 -26.96 20.85 -7.38
CA GLU A 195 -25.93 21.80 -7.84
C GLU A 195 -24.51 21.39 -7.45
N ILE A 196 -24.36 20.59 -6.38
CA ILE A 196 -23.06 20.14 -5.86
C ILE A 196 -22.72 18.73 -6.35
N PHE A 197 -23.68 17.81 -6.32
CA PHE A 197 -23.47 16.39 -6.61
C PHE A 197 -23.92 15.96 -8.03
N GLY A 198 -24.53 16.87 -8.79
CA GLY A 198 -24.94 16.64 -10.17
C GLY A 198 -25.95 15.50 -10.33
N HIS A 199 -25.50 14.38 -10.88
CA HIS A 199 -26.32 13.19 -11.15
C HIS A 199 -26.11 12.05 -10.13
N HIS A 200 -25.27 12.24 -9.11
CA HIS A 200 -25.06 11.25 -8.07
C HIS A 200 -26.28 11.17 -7.15
N THR A 201 -26.66 9.94 -6.77
CA THR A 201 -27.84 9.63 -5.96
C THR A 201 -27.46 8.66 -4.85
N LEU A 202 -28.19 8.70 -3.73
CA LEU A 202 -27.97 7.77 -2.62
C LEU A 202 -28.34 6.34 -3.05
N ARG A 203 -27.43 5.39 -2.80
CA ARG A 203 -27.56 3.98 -3.20
C ARG A 203 -28.04 3.14 -2.02
N PRO A 204 -29.20 2.47 -2.10
CA PRO A 204 -29.72 1.62 -1.02
C PRO A 204 -28.67 0.61 -0.53
N SER A 205 -28.02 -0.13 -1.43
CA SER A 205 -27.00 -1.14 -1.11
C SER A 205 -25.75 -0.58 -0.41
N ARG A 206 -25.39 0.69 -0.66
CA ARG A 206 -24.24 1.34 -0.03
C ARG A 206 -24.59 1.86 1.36
N LEU A 207 -25.77 2.48 1.50
CA LEU A 207 -26.29 2.89 2.80
C LEU A 207 -26.58 1.68 3.70
N PHE A 208 -27.22 0.63 3.19
CA PHE A 208 -27.47 -0.62 3.93
C PHE A 208 -26.18 -1.21 4.52
N LYS A 209 -25.09 -1.28 3.74
CA LYS A 209 -23.78 -1.77 4.21
C LYS A 209 -23.18 -0.87 5.30
N MET A 210 -23.36 0.45 5.21
CA MET A 210 -22.91 1.41 6.22
C MET A 210 -23.74 1.34 7.51
N VAL A 211 -25.07 1.29 7.41
CA VAL A 211 -26.00 1.19 8.54
C VAL A 211 -25.81 -0.13 9.28
N ARG A 212 -25.65 -1.24 8.54
CA ARG A 212 -25.31 -2.55 9.11
C ARG A 212 -23.94 -2.56 9.78
N SER A 213 -22.91 -1.95 9.17
CA SER A 213 -21.57 -1.96 9.76
C SER A 213 -21.50 -1.21 11.09
N LYS A 214 -22.16 -0.04 11.20
CA LYS A 214 -22.26 0.75 12.44
C LYS A 214 -22.93 -0.05 13.58
N ALA A 215 -23.91 -0.90 13.27
CA ALA A 215 -24.62 -1.71 14.28
C ALA A 215 -23.73 -2.76 14.99
N TYR A 216 -22.66 -3.27 14.36
CA TYR A 216 -21.71 -4.16 15.04
C TYR A 216 -20.75 -3.43 15.98
N LEU A 217 -20.54 -2.12 15.78
CA LEU A 217 -19.55 -1.33 16.54
C LEU A 217 -20.05 -0.97 17.95
N PHE A 218 -21.33 -1.19 18.24
CA PHE A 218 -21.91 -0.98 19.55
C PHE A 218 -23.09 -1.93 19.80
N SER A 219 -22.84 -3.05 20.48
CA SER A 219 -23.84 -4.11 20.75
C SER A 219 -25.08 -3.66 21.56
N GLY A 220 -25.07 -2.45 22.11
CA GLY A 220 -26.18 -1.85 22.87
C GLY A 220 -27.25 -1.12 22.04
N VAL A 221 -27.08 -0.95 20.72
CA VAL A 221 -28.06 -0.24 19.86
C VAL A 221 -28.79 -1.18 18.91
N GLU A 222 -30.09 -0.92 18.72
CA GLU A 222 -30.89 -1.47 17.63
C GLU A 222 -30.93 -0.44 16.49
N ILE A 223 -30.42 -0.78 15.31
CA ILE A 223 -30.47 0.10 14.14
C ILE A 223 -31.46 -0.47 13.12
N ARG A 224 -32.50 0.31 12.79
CA ARG A 224 -33.51 -0.03 11.79
C ARG A 224 -33.17 0.63 10.47
N TRP A 225 -33.29 -0.14 9.39
CA TRP A 225 -33.15 0.32 8.02
C TRP A 225 -34.50 0.23 7.31
N LYS A 226 -34.85 1.27 6.56
CA LYS A 226 -35.91 1.27 5.54
C LYS A 226 -35.41 1.97 4.28
N SER A 227 -35.83 1.50 3.12
CA SER A 227 -35.71 2.19 1.85
C SER A 227 -37.05 2.15 1.11
N GLU A 228 -37.32 3.20 0.34
CA GLU A 228 -38.41 3.27 -0.63
C GLU A 228 -37.88 3.19 -2.08
N ILE A 229 -36.57 3.01 -2.22
CA ILE A 229 -35.85 2.84 -3.50
C ILE A 229 -35.26 1.42 -3.53
N GLU A 230 -35.62 0.63 -4.54
CA GLU A 230 -35.05 -0.69 -4.83
C GLU A 230 -33.74 -0.55 -5.64
N ASP A 231 -32.72 -1.36 -5.32
CA ASP A 231 -31.50 -1.51 -6.15
C ASP A 231 -31.07 -2.97 -6.39
N GLY A 232 -32.02 -3.90 -6.31
CA GLY A 232 -31.80 -5.34 -6.49
C GLY A 232 -31.80 -6.10 -5.16
N ASP A 233 -30.65 -6.66 -4.77
CA ASP A 233 -30.53 -7.59 -3.63
C ASP A 233 -30.65 -6.92 -2.23
N THR A 234 -30.81 -5.59 -2.15
CA THR A 234 -30.89 -4.88 -0.86
C THR A 234 -32.28 -5.03 -0.23
N PRO A 235 -32.37 -5.53 1.02
CA PRO A 235 -33.64 -5.58 1.74
C PRO A 235 -34.28 -4.19 1.88
N MET A 236 -35.56 -4.08 1.53
CA MET A 236 -36.34 -2.84 1.68
C MET A 236 -36.47 -2.42 3.14
N GLU A 237 -36.59 -3.38 4.06
CA GLU A 237 -36.53 -3.15 5.50
C GLU A 237 -35.56 -4.15 6.15
N ALA A 238 -34.86 -3.72 7.21
CA ALA A 238 -34.06 -4.59 8.07
C ALA A 238 -33.96 -4.03 9.49
N THR A 239 -33.64 -4.89 10.46
CA THR A 239 -33.30 -4.48 11.83
C THR A 239 -32.02 -5.17 12.25
N PHE A 240 -31.03 -4.38 12.67
CA PHE A 240 -29.70 -4.82 13.06
C PHE A 240 -29.52 -4.71 14.56
N ARG A 241 -29.08 -5.79 15.20
CA ARG A 241 -28.74 -5.85 16.62
C ARG A 241 -27.81 -7.02 16.87
N PHE A 242 -26.55 -6.74 17.21
CA PHE A 242 -25.49 -7.73 17.29
C PHE A 242 -24.92 -7.79 18.72
N PRO A 243 -25.47 -8.65 19.61
CA PRO A 243 -25.09 -8.68 21.03
C PRO A 243 -23.64 -9.12 21.26
N GLY A 244 -23.05 -9.90 20.34
CA GLY A 244 -21.63 -10.26 20.32
C GLY A 244 -20.73 -9.26 19.59
N GLY A 245 -21.26 -8.14 19.12
CA GLY A 245 -20.48 -7.02 18.54
C GLY A 245 -19.58 -7.44 17.39
N LEU A 246 -18.27 -7.18 17.51
CA LEU A 246 -17.30 -7.56 16.50
C LEU A 246 -17.13 -9.09 16.32
N ALA A 247 -17.47 -9.91 17.32
CA ALA A 247 -17.41 -11.36 17.17
C ALA A 247 -18.48 -11.86 16.20
N ASP A 248 -19.71 -11.36 16.32
CA ASP A 248 -20.80 -11.64 15.39
C ASP A 248 -20.44 -11.16 13.97
N TYR A 249 -19.90 -9.94 13.85
CA TYR A 249 -19.50 -9.37 12.55
C TYR A 249 -18.43 -10.22 11.84
N LEU A 250 -17.38 -10.63 12.56
CA LEU A 250 -16.33 -11.44 11.97
C LEU A 250 -16.84 -12.82 11.57
N THR A 251 -17.72 -13.43 12.37
CA THR A 251 -18.35 -14.72 12.06
C THR A 251 -19.25 -14.63 10.82
N GLU A 252 -20.11 -13.61 10.70
CA GLU A 252 -20.93 -13.40 9.49
C GLU A 252 -20.06 -13.09 8.26
N THR A 253 -18.98 -12.34 8.44
CA THR A 253 -18.03 -12.02 7.34
C THR A 253 -17.15 -13.20 6.95
N LEU A 254 -16.97 -14.21 7.82
CA LEU A 254 -16.35 -15.50 7.49
C LEU A 254 -17.35 -16.46 6.84
N GLY A 255 -18.61 -16.46 7.29
CA GLY A 255 -19.65 -17.37 6.77
C GLY A 255 -19.23 -18.84 6.88
N ALA A 256 -19.28 -19.56 5.77
CA ALA A 256 -18.89 -20.97 5.69
C ALA A 256 -17.40 -21.21 5.36
N VAL A 257 -16.55 -20.18 5.40
CA VAL A 257 -15.11 -20.29 5.10
C VAL A 257 -14.37 -21.03 6.22
N SER A 258 -13.51 -21.99 5.87
CA SER A 258 -12.74 -22.77 6.83
C SER A 258 -11.73 -21.91 7.61
N THR A 259 -11.64 -22.16 8.92
CA THR A 259 -10.85 -21.37 9.88
C THR A 259 -10.01 -22.26 10.79
N TYR A 260 -8.95 -21.69 11.38
CA TYR A 260 -8.08 -22.42 12.31
C TYR A 260 -8.61 -22.43 13.77
N ALA A 261 -9.50 -21.51 14.12
CA ALA A 261 -10.24 -21.52 15.39
C ALA A 261 -11.74 -21.56 15.13
N GLU A 262 -12.46 -22.47 15.81
CA GLU A 262 -13.91 -22.62 15.70
C GLU A 262 -14.68 -21.35 16.11
N LYS A 263 -14.11 -20.62 17.08
CA LYS A 263 -14.58 -19.29 17.49
C LYS A 263 -13.43 -18.29 17.31
N PRO A 264 -13.69 -17.06 16.82
CA PRO A 264 -12.67 -16.03 16.74
C PRO A 264 -12.10 -15.70 18.12
N PHE A 265 -10.83 -15.29 18.19
CA PHE A 265 -10.31 -14.61 19.37
C PHE A 265 -10.92 -13.21 19.41
N ALA A 266 -11.88 -13.01 20.30
CA ALA A 266 -12.58 -11.74 20.48
C ALA A 266 -12.59 -11.32 21.96
N GLY A 267 -12.73 -10.02 22.20
CA GLY A 267 -12.78 -9.47 23.55
C GLY A 267 -13.01 -7.97 23.57
N THR A 268 -13.29 -7.46 24.77
CA THR A 268 -13.46 -6.03 25.06
C THR A 268 -12.73 -5.71 26.36
N VAL A 269 -11.98 -4.60 26.40
CA VAL A 269 -11.26 -4.12 27.59
C VAL A 269 -11.53 -2.63 27.78
N SER A 270 -11.97 -2.27 28.99
CA SER A 270 -12.07 -0.89 29.44
C SER A 270 -10.68 -0.31 29.70
N PHE A 271 -10.36 0.82 29.08
CA PHE A 271 -9.13 1.55 29.39
C PHE A 271 -9.22 2.22 30.76
N GLN A 272 -10.43 2.52 31.24
CA GLN A 272 -10.63 3.16 32.54
C GLN A 272 -10.32 2.20 33.70
N GLU A 273 -10.63 0.91 33.53
CA GLU A 273 -10.29 -0.15 34.48
C GLU A 273 -8.81 -0.54 34.42
N LYS A 274 -8.23 -0.66 33.20
CA LYS A 274 -6.87 -1.19 33.02
C LYS A 274 -5.76 -0.15 33.11
N PHE A 275 -6.04 1.10 32.73
CA PHE A 275 -5.04 2.17 32.60
C PHE A 275 -5.45 3.48 33.29
N GLY A 276 -6.65 3.55 33.87
CA GLY A 276 -7.15 4.76 34.53
C GLY A 276 -7.57 5.88 33.57
N VAL A 277 -7.65 5.63 32.26
CA VAL A 277 -8.01 6.65 31.25
C VAL A 277 -9.33 6.30 30.53
N PRO A 278 -10.17 7.29 30.19
CA PRO A 278 -11.43 7.08 29.47
C PRO A 278 -11.32 6.27 28.17
N GLY A 279 -12.37 5.50 27.88
CA GLY A 279 -12.50 4.71 26.65
C GLY A 279 -12.30 3.19 26.80
N LYS A 280 -12.24 2.48 25.67
CA LYS A 280 -12.14 1.01 25.59
C LYS A 280 -11.54 0.54 24.26
N VAL A 281 -11.18 -0.73 24.14
CA VAL A 281 -11.01 -1.39 22.84
C VAL A 281 -11.80 -2.70 22.79
N GLU A 282 -12.38 -2.98 21.63
CA GLU A 282 -13.04 -4.21 21.25
C GLU A 282 -12.35 -4.79 20.02
N TRP A 283 -12.22 -6.11 19.94
CA TRP A 283 -11.58 -6.78 18.81
C TRP A 283 -12.20 -8.14 18.51
N ALA A 284 -12.01 -8.61 17.27
CA ALA A 284 -12.21 -10.00 16.87
C ALA A 284 -11.18 -10.38 15.79
N ILE A 285 -10.56 -11.55 15.89
CA ILE A 285 -9.64 -12.07 14.86
C ILE A 285 -9.73 -13.59 14.71
N ASN A 286 -9.60 -14.08 13.47
CA ASN A 286 -9.44 -15.49 13.15
C ASN A 286 -8.55 -15.62 11.90
N TRP A 287 -7.93 -16.78 11.68
CA TRP A 287 -7.14 -17.06 10.49
C TRP A 287 -7.79 -18.12 9.62
N THR A 288 -7.65 -17.97 8.30
CA THR A 288 -8.16 -18.89 7.29
C THR A 288 -7.12 -19.11 6.18
N PRO A 289 -6.97 -20.35 5.67
CA PRO A 289 -6.11 -20.63 4.51
C PRO A 289 -6.83 -20.38 3.17
N ALA A 290 -8.15 -20.17 3.17
CA ALA A 290 -9.00 -20.26 1.98
C ALA A 290 -9.30 -18.91 1.30
N ARG A 291 -8.86 -17.79 1.90
CA ARG A 291 -8.96 -16.44 1.32
C ARG A 291 -7.83 -15.55 1.83
N ASP A 292 -7.64 -14.42 1.17
CA ASP A 292 -6.74 -13.37 1.67
C ASP A 292 -7.24 -12.78 3.00
N GLY A 293 -6.30 -12.30 3.79
CA GLY A 293 -6.59 -11.64 5.07
C GLY A 293 -7.14 -10.23 4.86
N PHE A 294 -7.80 -9.70 5.89
CA PHE A 294 -8.23 -8.32 5.93
C PHE A 294 -8.16 -7.77 7.35
N LEU A 295 -8.15 -6.45 7.43
CA LEU A 295 -8.29 -5.69 8.65
C LEU A 295 -9.33 -4.59 8.41
N GLN A 296 -10.34 -4.51 9.26
CA GLN A 296 -11.24 -3.36 9.30
C GLN A 296 -11.11 -2.75 10.70
N SER A 297 -10.64 -1.51 10.75
CA SER A 297 -10.38 -0.79 11.99
C SER A 297 -11.29 0.42 12.12
N TYR A 298 -11.62 0.78 13.36
CA TYR A 298 -12.54 1.84 13.69
C TYR A 298 -12.04 2.61 14.93
N CYS A 299 -12.31 3.92 14.96
CA CYS A 299 -12.15 4.76 16.14
C CYS A 299 -13.43 5.56 16.41
N ASN A 300 -14.01 5.46 17.61
CA ASN A 300 -15.29 6.07 17.99
C ASN A 300 -16.41 5.80 16.96
N THR A 301 -16.54 4.54 16.53
CA THR A 301 -17.43 4.06 15.44
C THR A 301 -17.10 4.54 14.01
N ILE A 302 -16.14 5.44 13.81
CA ILE A 302 -15.72 5.93 12.49
C ILE A 302 -14.72 4.92 11.88
N PRO A 303 -14.91 4.45 10.63
CA PRO A 303 -13.96 3.55 9.98
C PRO A 303 -12.64 4.27 9.67
N THR A 304 -11.52 3.57 9.86
CA THR A 304 -10.17 4.05 9.52
C THR A 304 -9.56 3.17 8.42
N PRO A 305 -9.92 3.34 7.13
CA PRO A 305 -9.43 2.50 6.03
C PRO A 305 -7.92 2.62 5.76
N GLU A 306 -7.27 3.73 6.13
CA GLU A 306 -5.80 3.85 6.15
C GLU A 306 -5.16 3.37 7.47
N GLY A 307 -5.97 2.85 8.38
CA GLY A 307 -5.55 2.27 9.65
C GLY A 307 -5.07 3.31 10.66
N GLY A 308 -3.99 3.01 11.38
CA GLY A 308 -3.42 3.96 12.34
C GLY A 308 -2.63 3.35 13.49
N THR A 309 -2.50 4.13 14.55
CA THR A 309 -1.77 3.77 15.78
C THR A 309 -2.45 2.64 16.56
N HIS A 310 -3.78 2.62 16.63
CA HIS A 310 -4.58 1.54 17.23
C HIS A 310 -4.29 0.19 16.57
N GLU A 311 -4.26 0.11 15.24
CA GLU A 311 -3.89 -1.11 14.52
C GLU A 311 -2.46 -1.54 14.80
N ALA A 312 -1.52 -0.58 14.85
CA ALA A 312 -0.13 -0.88 15.12
C ALA A 312 0.04 -1.54 16.51
N GLY A 313 -0.70 -1.05 17.51
CA GLY A 313 -0.81 -1.67 18.83
C GLY A 313 -1.43 -3.06 18.80
N PHE A 314 -2.55 -3.24 18.09
CA PHE A 314 -3.22 -4.54 17.93
C PHE A 314 -2.28 -5.61 17.33
N TRP A 315 -1.65 -5.31 16.18
CA TRP A 315 -0.73 -6.24 15.54
C TRP A 315 0.56 -6.44 16.32
N ALA A 316 1.01 -5.45 17.10
CA ALA A 316 2.14 -5.63 18.03
C ALA A 316 1.80 -6.63 19.14
N ALA A 317 0.61 -6.57 19.73
CA ALA A 317 0.16 -7.54 20.73
C ALA A 317 0.08 -8.96 20.14
N VAL A 318 -0.60 -9.11 19.00
CA VAL A 318 -0.75 -10.40 18.31
C VAL A 318 0.62 -10.99 17.92
N LEU A 319 1.54 -10.17 17.37
CA LEU A 319 2.89 -10.63 17.00
C LEU A 319 3.72 -11.04 18.23
N LYS A 320 3.63 -10.28 19.33
CA LYS A 320 4.37 -10.57 20.57
C LYS A 320 3.87 -11.87 21.22
N GLY A 321 2.56 -12.07 21.31
CA GLY A 321 1.97 -13.27 21.90
C GLY A 321 2.24 -14.55 21.11
N LEU A 322 2.12 -14.50 19.78
CA LEU A 322 2.47 -15.66 18.92
C LEU A 322 3.94 -16.05 19.03
N LYS A 323 4.86 -15.09 19.18
CA LYS A 323 6.28 -15.39 19.43
C LYS A 323 6.53 -15.98 20.81
N ALA A 324 5.90 -15.43 21.85
CA ALA A 324 5.98 -15.98 23.21
C ALA A 324 5.45 -17.43 23.26
N TYR A 325 4.30 -17.70 22.64
CA TYR A 325 3.74 -19.05 22.51
C TYR A 325 4.64 -19.97 21.68
N GLY A 326 5.27 -19.47 20.62
CA GLY A 326 6.25 -20.23 19.83
C GLY A 326 7.48 -20.69 20.63
N GLU A 327 8.03 -19.83 21.49
CA GLU A 327 9.12 -20.20 22.39
C GLU A 327 8.67 -21.21 23.47
N LEU A 328 7.46 -21.06 24.03
CA LEU A 328 6.86 -22.04 24.95
C LEU A 328 6.65 -23.40 24.28
N ALA A 329 6.21 -23.41 23.02
CA ALA A 329 6.11 -24.59 22.16
C ALA A 329 7.48 -25.09 21.63
N LYS A 330 8.58 -24.41 21.96
CA LYS A 330 9.96 -24.69 21.53
C LYS A 330 10.18 -24.63 20.01
N ASN A 331 9.27 -24.00 19.27
CA ASN A 331 9.32 -23.86 17.83
C ASN A 331 10.04 -22.56 17.42
N ARG A 332 11.39 -22.62 17.39
CA ARG A 332 12.27 -21.47 17.11
C ARG A 332 11.97 -20.69 15.83
N LYS A 333 11.30 -21.31 14.83
CA LYS A 333 10.88 -20.62 13.60
C LYS A 333 9.84 -19.52 13.84
N ALA A 334 9.16 -19.53 15.00
CA ALA A 334 8.28 -18.44 15.41
C ALA A 334 8.99 -17.08 15.45
N ALA A 335 10.30 -17.06 15.72
CA ALA A 335 11.12 -15.85 15.73
C ALA A 335 11.13 -15.13 14.36
N ASP A 336 10.96 -15.84 13.25
CA ASP A 336 11.01 -15.29 11.88
C ASP A 336 9.70 -14.60 11.42
N ILE A 337 8.58 -14.82 12.13
CA ILE A 337 7.26 -14.26 11.81
C ILE A 337 7.30 -12.72 11.88
N THR A 338 6.63 -12.04 10.96
CA THR A 338 6.44 -10.56 10.95
C THR A 338 4.98 -10.17 10.73
N ARG A 339 4.66 -8.87 10.81
CA ARG A 339 3.30 -8.35 10.55
C ARG A 339 2.78 -8.71 9.14
N GLU A 340 3.66 -8.82 8.15
CA GLU A 340 3.33 -9.25 6.78
C GLU A 340 2.74 -10.67 6.76
N ASP A 341 3.31 -11.58 7.56
CA ASP A 341 2.82 -12.96 7.68
C ASP A 341 1.47 -13.01 8.40
N LEU A 342 1.27 -12.20 9.46
CA LEU A 342 0.01 -12.13 10.21
C LEU A 342 -1.19 -11.67 9.37
N LEU A 343 -0.96 -10.71 8.47
CA LEU A 343 -1.95 -10.20 7.53
C LEU A 343 -2.30 -11.21 6.42
N THR A 344 -1.47 -12.24 6.22
CA THR A 344 -1.70 -13.27 5.20
C THR A 344 -2.71 -14.30 5.71
N GLY A 345 -3.99 -14.11 5.39
CA GLY A 345 -5.10 -14.97 5.82
C GLY A 345 -5.67 -14.66 7.21
N GLY A 346 -5.12 -13.67 7.92
CA GLY A 346 -5.72 -13.13 9.14
C GLY A 346 -6.90 -12.21 8.81
N CYS A 347 -8.09 -12.54 9.29
CA CYS A 347 -9.28 -11.70 9.17
C CYS A 347 -9.57 -11.07 10.53
N ALA A 348 -9.44 -9.74 10.63
CA ALA A 348 -9.46 -9.01 11.89
C ALA A 348 -10.39 -7.78 11.84
N LEU A 349 -11.07 -7.54 12.96
CA LEU A 349 -11.88 -6.36 13.26
C LEU A 349 -11.38 -5.72 14.55
N VAL A 350 -11.19 -4.40 14.57
CA VAL A 350 -10.69 -3.67 15.76
C VAL A 350 -11.45 -2.35 15.91
N SER A 351 -12.15 -2.15 17.01
CA SER A 351 -12.84 -0.90 17.32
C SER A 351 -12.29 -0.31 18.62
N CYS A 352 -11.62 0.85 18.54
CA CYS A 352 -11.18 1.60 19.71
C CYS A 352 -12.10 2.77 20.01
N PHE A 353 -12.24 3.08 21.29
CA PHE A 353 -12.99 4.22 21.81
C PHE A 353 -12.01 5.08 22.60
N ILE A 354 -11.81 6.31 22.15
CA ILE A 354 -10.78 7.24 22.62
C ILE A 354 -11.46 8.59 22.87
N ARG A 355 -11.11 9.26 23.97
CA ARG A 355 -11.73 10.52 24.38
C ARG A 355 -11.45 11.67 23.42
N GLU A 356 -10.17 11.91 23.14
CA GLU A 356 -9.67 12.95 22.24
C GLU A 356 -8.78 12.28 21.16
N PRO A 357 -9.38 11.61 20.16
CA PRO A 357 -8.63 11.08 19.03
C PRO A 357 -8.16 12.20 18.10
N GLU A 358 -7.06 11.93 17.39
CA GLU A 358 -6.45 12.80 16.39
C GLU A 358 -6.40 12.02 15.08
N PHE A 359 -6.91 12.59 13.99
CA PHE A 359 -6.95 11.94 12.69
C PHE A 359 -6.13 12.69 11.65
N VAL A 360 -5.67 11.98 10.62
CA VAL A 360 -5.09 12.61 9.42
C VAL A 360 -6.25 13.11 8.55
N GLY A 361 -6.42 14.43 8.49
CA GLY A 361 -7.44 15.08 7.64
C GLY A 361 -8.87 14.99 8.18
N GLN A 362 -9.78 15.68 7.47
CA GLN A 362 -11.19 15.82 7.85
C GLN A 362 -12.04 14.56 7.57
N THR A 363 -11.65 13.73 6.60
CA THR A 363 -12.31 12.46 6.28
C THR A 363 -12.08 11.37 7.33
N LYS A 364 -11.10 11.56 8.22
CA LYS A 364 -10.76 10.70 9.37
C LYS A 364 -10.23 9.31 9.01
N ASP A 365 -9.71 9.13 7.80
CA ASP A 365 -9.32 7.81 7.26
C ASP A 365 -8.23 7.10 8.07
N ARG A 366 -7.41 7.86 8.82
CA ARG A 366 -6.28 7.34 9.58
C ARG A 366 -6.18 7.94 10.99
N LEU A 367 -6.02 7.08 12.00
CA LEU A 367 -5.77 7.52 13.39
C LEU A 367 -4.28 7.84 13.61
N ALA A 368 -4.02 9.02 14.17
CA ALA A 368 -2.69 9.55 14.48
C ALA A 368 -2.34 9.52 15.98
N THR A 369 -3.33 9.49 16.89
CA THR A 369 -3.13 9.54 18.35
C THR A 369 -2.09 8.55 18.83
N THR A 370 -0.97 9.04 19.35
CA THR A 370 0.22 8.23 19.69
C THR A 370 -0.05 7.19 20.77
N ASP A 371 -0.75 7.57 21.84
CA ASP A 371 -1.04 6.70 22.99
C ASP A 371 -1.95 5.50 22.65
N ALA A 372 -2.75 5.59 21.57
CA ALA A 372 -3.67 4.53 21.17
C ALA A 372 -2.94 3.20 20.88
N ALA A 373 -1.71 3.26 20.36
CA ALA A 373 -0.90 2.07 20.12
C ALA A 373 -0.55 1.34 21.44
N ARG A 374 -0.18 2.10 22.48
CA ARG A 374 0.18 1.57 23.80
C ARG A 374 -1.03 1.00 24.53
N LEU A 375 -2.15 1.73 24.50
CA LEU A 375 -3.41 1.32 25.15
C LEU A 375 -3.96 0.03 24.50
N VAL A 376 -3.98 -0.04 23.16
CA VAL A 376 -4.47 -1.23 22.45
C VAL A 376 -3.52 -2.42 22.61
N GLU A 377 -2.18 -2.23 22.52
CA GLU A 377 -1.25 -3.34 22.73
C GLU A 377 -1.43 -3.94 24.14
N GLY A 378 -1.39 -3.09 25.17
CA GLY A 378 -1.52 -3.54 26.56
C GLY A 378 -2.89 -4.13 26.88
N ALA A 379 -3.96 -3.68 26.22
CA ALA A 379 -5.29 -4.25 26.40
C ALA A 379 -5.37 -5.68 25.82
N VAL A 380 -4.96 -5.86 24.56
CA VAL A 380 -5.17 -7.12 23.81
C VAL A 380 -4.21 -8.22 24.25
N ARG A 381 -2.96 -7.88 24.59
CA ARG A 381 -1.88 -8.85 24.79
C ARG A 381 -2.20 -9.92 25.84
N ASP A 382 -2.54 -9.53 27.07
CA ASP A 382 -2.72 -10.48 28.17
C ASP A 382 -3.86 -11.48 27.90
N HIS A 383 -4.92 -11.01 27.22
CA HIS A 383 -6.04 -11.85 26.80
C HIS A 383 -5.66 -12.81 25.66
N PHE A 384 -4.76 -12.39 24.76
CA PHE A 384 -4.27 -13.24 23.68
C PHE A 384 -3.28 -14.29 24.18
N ASP A 385 -2.35 -13.91 25.07
CA ASP A 385 -1.42 -14.84 25.74
C ASP A 385 -2.21 -15.91 26.53
N HIS A 386 -3.29 -15.53 27.21
CA HIS A 386 -4.21 -16.47 27.86
C HIS A 386 -4.99 -17.35 26.86
N TRP A 387 -5.51 -16.77 25.77
CA TRP A 387 -6.28 -17.51 24.77
C TRP A 387 -5.44 -18.56 24.03
N LEU A 388 -4.17 -18.24 23.72
CA LEU A 388 -3.20 -19.17 23.12
C LEU A 388 -2.89 -20.34 24.07
N ALA A 389 -2.71 -20.06 25.37
CA ALA A 389 -2.49 -21.09 26.39
C ALA A 389 -3.72 -21.99 26.62
N ALA A 390 -4.94 -21.44 26.52
CA ALA A 390 -6.18 -22.20 26.67
C ALA A 390 -6.52 -23.06 25.43
N ASN A 391 -6.30 -22.53 24.22
CA ASN A 391 -6.74 -23.15 22.95
C ASN A 391 -5.57 -23.75 22.15
N THR A 392 -4.71 -24.53 22.81
CA THR A 392 -3.44 -25.04 22.27
C THR A 392 -3.53 -25.69 20.87
N LYS A 393 -4.63 -26.39 20.57
CA LYS A 393 -4.89 -26.99 19.24
C LYS A 393 -4.97 -25.93 18.14
N SER A 394 -5.77 -24.88 18.33
CA SER A 394 -5.92 -23.80 17.35
C SER A 394 -4.70 -22.87 17.36
N ALA A 395 -4.14 -22.59 18.53
CA ALA A 395 -2.90 -21.82 18.67
C ALA A 395 -1.73 -22.47 17.92
N GLY A 396 -1.59 -23.81 18.00
CA GLY A 396 -0.61 -24.58 17.22
C GLY A 396 -0.86 -24.50 15.71
N ALA A 397 -2.10 -24.75 15.27
CA ALA A 397 -2.46 -24.70 13.85
C ALA A 397 -2.25 -23.30 13.21
N ILE A 398 -2.54 -22.23 13.96
CA ILE A 398 -2.27 -20.84 13.56
C ILE A 398 -0.76 -20.59 13.50
N LEU A 399 0.01 -21.04 14.51
CA LEU A 399 1.46 -20.88 14.54
C LEU A 399 2.14 -21.58 13.35
N ASP A 400 1.78 -22.83 13.07
CA ASP A 400 2.36 -23.61 11.97
C ASP A 400 2.03 -22.99 10.60
N PHE A 401 0.81 -22.49 10.41
CA PHE A 401 0.41 -21.74 9.21
C PHE A 401 1.24 -20.45 9.03
N LEU A 402 1.44 -19.68 10.09
CA LEU A 402 2.21 -18.44 10.04
C LEU A 402 3.72 -18.68 9.83
N ILE A 403 4.26 -19.77 10.38
CA ILE A 403 5.63 -20.22 10.09
C ILE A 403 5.78 -20.59 8.62
N LEU A 404 4.83 -21.34 8.04
CA LEU A 404 4.85 -21.67 6.61
C LEU A 404 4.83 -20.42 5.72
N ARG A 405 4.11 -19.35 6.11
CA ARG A 405 4.13 -18.05 5.42
C ARG A 405 5.45 -17.30 5.59
N ALA A 406 6.03 -17.29 6.80
CA ALA A 406 7.34 -16.69 7.04
C ALA A 406 8.44 -17.39 6.22
N GLU A 407 8.43 -18.72 6.16
CA GLU A 407 9.36 -19.50 5.33
C GLU A 407 9.17 -19.23 3.84
N GLU A 408 7.92 -19.15 3.36
CA GLU A 408 7.64 -18.78 1.97
C GLU A 408 8.13 -17.36 1.63
N ARG A 409 7.91 -16.38 2.52
CA ARG A 409 8.38 -15.00 2.38
C ARG A 409 9.91 -14.92 2.33
N ILE A 410 10.59 -15.67 3.20
CA ILE A 410 12.07 -15.77 3.23
C ILE A 410 12.59 -16.40 1.94
N ARG A 411 12.00 -17.52 1.49
CA ARG A 411 12.38 -18.20 0.24
C ARG A 411 12.23 -17.26 -0.97
N ARG A 412 11.06 -16.60 -1.11
CA ARG A 412 10.79 -15.60 -2.16
C ARG A 412 11.76 -14.41 -2.13
N ARG A 413 12.32 -14.04 -0.97
CA ARG A 413 13.37 -13.01 -0.86
C ARG A 413 14.73 -13.56 -1.33
N GLN A 414 15.11 -14.77 -0.89
CA GLN A 414 16.36 -15.43 -1.28
C GLN A 414 16.43 -15.70 -2.78
N GLU A 415 15.34 -16.14 -3.41
CA GLU A 415 15.20 -16.31 -4.86
C GLU A 415 15.50 -14.99 -5.61
N LYS A 416 14.86 -13.89 -5.22
CA LYS A 416 15.05 -12.55 -5.81
C LYS A 416 16.45 -12.00 -5.61
N GLU A 417 17.06 -12.23 -4.44
CA GLU A 417 18.45 -11.86 -4.19
C GLU A 417 19.44 -12.68 -5.02
N THR A 418 19.20 -13.98 -5.18
CA THR A 418 20.06 -14.87 -5.95
C THR A 418 20.05 -14.50 -7.43
N ALA A 419 18.88 -14.18 -7.98
CA ALA A 419 18.76 -13.65 -9.34
C ALA A 419 19.56 -12.34 -9.54
N ARG A 420 19.47 -11.39 -8.59
CA ARG A 420 20.26 -10.14 -8.62
C ARG A 420 21.76 -10.37 -8.48
N LYS A 421 22.18 -11.30 -7.60
CA LYS A 421 23.59 -11.68 -7.41
C LYS A 421 24.16 -12.35 -8.66
N SER A 422 23.39 -13.18 -9.35
CA SER A 422 23.75 -13.78 -10.63
C SER A 422 24.01 -12.70 -11.70
N ALA A 423 23.04 -11.79 -11.92
CA ALA A 423 23.17 -10.72 -12.93
C ALA A 423 24.32 -9.73 -12.66
N THR A 424 24.70 -9.53 -11.39
CA THR A 424 25.75 -8.57 -10.99
C THR A 424 27.15 -9.18 -10.96
N ARG A 425 27.27 -10.52 -10.96
CA ARG A 425 28.56 -11.23 -10.98
C ARG A 425 29.17 -11.17 -12.38
N LYS A 426 29.84 -10.04 -12.71
CA LYS A 426 30.62 -9.84 -13.96
C LYS A 426 31.32 -11.14 -14.36
N LEU A 427 31.11 -11.58 -15.61
CA LEU A 427 31.57 -12.85 -16.16
C LEU A 427 33.10 -12.90 -16.43
N ARG A 428 33.91 -12.50 -15.44
CA ARG A 428 35.35 -12.79 -15.42
C ARG A 428 35.52 -14.29 -15.28
N LEU A 429 35.81 -14.98 -16.39
CA LEU A 429 36.19 -16.39 -16.45
C LEU A 429 37.36 -16.67 -15.48
N PRO A 430 37.12 -17.24 -14.28
CA PRO A 430 38.15 -17.26 -13.24
C PRO A 430 39.29 -18.20 -13.61
N GLY A 431 40.53 -17.70 -13.58
CA GLY A 431 41.74 -18.52 -13.72
C GLY A 431 42.05 -19.09 -15.11
N LYS A 432 41.25 -18.80 -16.16
CA LYS A 432 41.53 -19.25 -17.54
C LYS A 432 41.83 -18.11 -18.52
N LEU A 433 41.03 -17.04 -18.55
CA LEU A 433 41.30 -15.90 -19.43
C LEU A 433 42.49 -15.10 -18.87
N VAL A 434 43.52 -14.91 -19.71
CA VAL A 434 44.68 -14.07 -19.43
C VAL A 434 44.46 -12.74 -20.16
N ASP A 435 43.87 -11.79 -19.44
CA ASP A 435 43.42 -10.50 -19.97
C ASP A 435 44.56 -9.60 -20.50
N CYS A 436 44.23 -8.60 -21.32
CA CYS A 436 45.14 -7.52 -21.72
C CYS A 436 45.02 -6.31 -20.76
N SER A 437 45.87 -5.29 -20.91
CA SER A 437 45.81 -4.10 -20.04
C SER A 437 45.03 -2.92 -20.64
N ALA A 438 44.64 -2.97 -21.90
CA ALA A 438 43.77 -1.96 -22.52
C ALA A 438 42.29 -2.20 -22.16
N SER A 439 41.57 -1.13 -21.84
CA SER A 439 40.13 -1.17 -21.53
C SER A 439 39.22 -0.90 -22.74
N SER A 440 39.80 -0.54 -23.89
CA SER A 440 39.10 -0.24 -25.14
C SER A 440 39.08 -1.44 -26.07
N ARG A 441 37.90 -1.84 -26.56
CA ARG A 441 37.74 -2.97 -27.51
C ARG A 441 38.34 -2.71 -28.91
N ALA A 442 38.49 -1.45 -29.31
CA ALA A 442 39.17 -1.10 -30.54
C ALA A 442 40.69 -1.28 -30.38
N GLY A 443 41.30 -2.05 -31.28
CA GLY A 443 42.75 -2.33 -31.24
C GLY A 443 43.17 -3.40 -30.22
N THR A 444 42.23 -4.19 -29.68
CA THR A 444 42.53 -5.38 -28.86
C THR A 444 42.25 -6.67 -29.61
N GLU A 445 43.10 -7.67 -29.41
CA GLU A 445 43.04 -8.99 -30.06
C GLU A 445 42.81 -10.09 -29.02
N LEU A 446 42.13 -11.18 -29.37
CA LEU A 446 41.98 -12.36 -28.49
C LEU A 446 42.52 -13.60 -29.19
N PHE A 447 43.59 -14.16 -28.62
CA PHE A 447 44.18 -15.41 -29.08
C PHE A 447 43.58 -16.59 -28.33
N ILE A 448 42.94 -17.50 -29.06
CA ILE A 448 42.45 -18.78 -28.54
C ILE A 448 43.48 -19.84 -28.88
N VAL A 449 43.92 -20.62 -27.89
CA VAL A 449 45.05 -21.57 -28.02
C VAL A 449 44.70 -22.93 -27.42
N GLU A 450 45.21 -24.00 -28.03
CA GLU A 450 44.96 -25.37 -27.57
C GLU A 450 45.98 -25.80 -26.50
N GLY A 451 45.46 -26.12 -25.32
CA GLY A 451 46.21 -26.58 -24.16
C GLY A 451 46.93 -25.47 -23.38
N ASP A 452 47.14 -25.73 -22.09
CA ASP A 452 47.88 -24.81 -21.20
C ASP A 452 49.35 -24.66 -21.61
N SER A 453 49.91 -25.62 -22.38
CA SER A 453 51.28 -25.58 -22.91
C SER A 453 51.46 -24.47 -23.96
N ALA A 454 50.61 -24.43 -24.99
CA ALA A 454 50.61 -23.34 -25.97
C ALA A 454 50.23 -22.01 -25.30
N GLY A 455 49.30 -22.05 -24.34
CA GLY A 455 48.96 -20.91 -23.48
C GLY A 455 50.15 -20.33 -22.71
N GLY A 456 51.05 -21.17 -22.20
CA GLY A 456 52.28 -20.73 -21.53
C GLY A 456 53.21 -19.93 -22.45
N SER A 457 53.56 -20.51 -23.61
CA SER A 457 54.43 -19.86 -24.59
C SER A 457 53.82 -18.57 -25.14
N ALA A 458 52.55 -18.59 -25.54
CA ALA A 458 51.86 -17.41 -26.06
C ALA A 458 51.76 -16.28 -25.01
N LYS A 459 51.52 -16.62 -23.73
CA LYS A 459 51.48 -15.66 -22.61
C LYS A 459 52.80 -14.94 -22.36
N MET A 460 53.92 -15.56 -22.73
CA MET A 460 55.24 -14.93 -22.66
C MET A 460 55.52 -14.03 -23.87
N ALA A 461 55.07 -14.40 -25.07
CA ALA A 461 55.39 -13.70 -26.32
C ALA A 461 54.48 -12.50 -26.67
N ARG A 462 53.23 -12.47 -26.19
CA ARG A 462 52.22 -11.46 -26.57
C ARG A 462 52.51 -10.02 -26.11
N ASP A 463 52.01 -9.01 -26.85
CA ASP A 463 51.85 -7.65 -26.30
C ASP A 463 50.76 -7.69 -25.23
N ARG A 464 51.18 -7.59 -23.96
CA ARG A 464 50.28 -7.59 -22.79
C ARG A 464 49.30 -6.41 -22.78
N ARG A 465 49.59 -5.35 -23.54
CA ARG A 465 48.74 -4.15 -23.62
C ARG A 465 47.48 -4.39 -24.45
N THR A 466 47.59 -5.05 -25.60
CA THR A 466 46.50 -5.19 -26.59
C THR A 466 45.99 -6.62 -26.78
N GLN A 467 46.79 -7.65 -26.49
CA GLN A 467 46.47 -9.03 -26.85
C GLN A 467 46.03 -9.83 -25.62
N ALA A 468 44.80 -10.33 -25.59
CA ALA A 468 44.28 -11.26 -24.59
C ALA A 468 44.48 -12.72 -25.02
N LEU A 469 44.47 -13.66 -24.06
CA LEU A 469 44.73 -15.09 -24.31
C LEU A 469 43.74 -16.00 -23.57
N LEU A 470 43.17 -16.97 -24.28
CA LEU A 470 42.25 -17.98 -23.73
C LEU A 470 42.70 -19.41 -24.11
N PRO A 471 43.28 -20.17 -23.17
CA PRO A 471 43.56 -21.59 -23.37
C PRO A 471 42.28 -22.43 -23.31
N LEU A 472 42.07 -23.27 -24.32
CA LEU A 472 41.04 -24.32 -24.34
C LEU A 472 41.71 -25.66 -24.05
N ARG A 473 41.06 -26.55 -23.27
CA ARG A 473 41.48 -27.94 -23.14
C ARG A 473 40.58 -28.80 -24.03
N GLY A 474 41.18 -29.67 -24.84
CA GLY A 474 40.44 -30.57 -25.73
C GLY A 474 39.73 -31.68 -24.96
N GLU A 475 38.40 -31.61 -24.90
CA GLU A 475 37.50 -32.72 -24.65
C GLU A 475 36.36 -32.66 -25.69
N ASP A 476 35.94 -33.81 -26.21
CA ASP A 476 34.97 -33.89 -27.32
C ASP A 476 33.57 -33.38 -26.90
N PRO A 477 32.99 -32.36 -27.55
CA PRO A 477 31.75 -31.74 -27.09
C PRO A 477 30.49 -32.61 -27.28
N GLU A 478 30.51 -33.62 -28.16
CA GLU A 478 29.35 -34.43 -28.55
C GLU A 478 28.78 -35.36 -27.45
N ARG A 479 29.32 -35.33 -26.22
CA ARG A 479 28.90 -36.24 -25.14
C ARG A 479 28.35 -35.59 -23.87
N ALA A 480 28.33 -34.26 -23.81
CA ALA A 480 27.69 -33.52 -22.72
C ALA A 480 26.23 -33.22 -23.05
N GLY A 481 25.32 -34.16 -22.74
CA GLY A 481 23.88 -33.84 -22.69
C GLY A 481 23.65 -32.69 -21.70
N GLY A 482 22.83 -31.71 -22.10
CA GLY A 482 22.75 -30.39 -21.45
C GLY A 482 22.62 -30.43 -19.92
N GLY A 483 23.74 -30.21 -19.23
CA GLY A 483 23.81 -30.39 -17.77
C GLY A 483 25.22 -30.28 -17.16
N VAL A 484 26.17 -29.60 -17.82
CA VAL A 484 27.53 -29.39 -17.29
C VAL A 484 28.00 -27.95 -17.52
N LEU A 485 27.67 -27.05 -16.59
CA LEU A 485 28.49 -25.85 -16.32
C LEU A 485 28.30 -25.26 -14.90
N GLU A 486 27.82 -26.05 -13.94
CA GLU A 486 27.92 -25.70 -12.52
C GLU A 486 29.28 -26.15 -11.97
N ALA A 487 30.15 -25.19 -11.64
CA ALA A 487 31.44 -25.47 -11.03
C ALA A 487 31.27 -25.83 -9.55
N ARG A 488 31.31 -27.13 -9.22
CA ARG A 488 31.38 -27.62 -7.84
C ARG A 488 32.68 -27.19 -7.16
N GLU A 489 32.57 -26.35 -6.14
CA GLU A 489 33.63 -26.20 -5.15
C GLU A 489 33.67 -27.45 -4.25
N GLN A 490 34.86 -28.02 -4.04
CA GLN A 490 35.05 -29.18 -3.16
C GLN A 490 35.54 -28.71 -1.79
N SER A 491 34.62 -28.58 -0.84
CA SER A 491 34.94 -28.58 0.60
C SER A 491 34.73 -30.00 1.12
N GLY A 492 35.77 -30.62 1.68
CA GLY A 492 35.72 -32.01 2.11
C GLY A 492 35.40 -32.19 3.58
N ASP A 493 34.53 -33.15 3.89
CA ASP A 493 34.55 -33.88 5.16
C ASP A 493 34.13 -35.36 4.94
N ARG A 494 34.37 -36.23 5.92
CA ARG A 494 34.19 -37.70 5.82
C ARG A 494 33.19 -38.21 6.88
N GLY A 495 32.03 -38.71 6.46
CA GLY A 495 31.10 -39.42 7.35
C GLY A 495 30.08 -40.28 6.58
N PRO A 496 29.60 -41.46 7.07
CA PRO A 496 29.01 -42.47 6.19
C PRO A 496 27.57 -42.95 6.50
N ARG A 497 26.83 -43.22 5.40
CA ARG A 497 25.78 -44.25 5.21
C ARG A 497 24.36 -44.06 5.76
N ALA A 498 23.47 -44.86 5.15
CA ALA A 498 22.02 -45.05 5.35
C ALA A 498 21.11 -43.89 4.87
N GLY A 499 19.94 -44.15 4.29
CA GLY A 499 19.28 -45.43 3.96
C GLY A 499 18.35 -45.35 2.74
N VAL A 500 17.81 -46.48 2.29
CA VAL A 500 16.93 -46.57 1.11
C VAL A 500 15.47 -46.33 1.50
N GLY A 501 14.77 -45.52 0.72
CA GLY A 501 13.31 -45.36 0.79
C GLY A 501 12.81 -44.44 -0.31
N GLY A 502 11.88 -44.92 -1.12
CA GLY A 502 11.12 -44.11 -2.07
C GLY A 502 9.71 -44.66 -2.19
N ILE A 503 8.76 -43.85 -2.67
CA ILE A 503 7.42 -44.22 -3.17
C ILE A 503 6.77 -42.94 -3.74
N ALA A 504 5.92 -43.12 -4.76
CA ALA A 504 4.94 -42.17 -5.32
C ALA A 504 5.41 -40.75 -5.71
N GLY A 505 5.08 -40.36 -6.95
CA GLY A 505 4.92 -38.98 -7.36
C GLY A 505 3.49 -38.75 -7.85
N GLU A 506 3.03 -37.50 -7.85
CA GLU A 506 1.73 -37.12 -8.40
C GLU A 506 1.87 -35.95 -9.39
N GLN A 507 0.93 -35.81 -10.31
CA GLN A 507 1.12 -35.06 -11.55
C GLN A 507 0.69 -33.58 -11.45
N VAL A 508 1.55 -32.66 -11.89
CA VAL A 508 1.16 -31.27 -12.17
C VAL A 508 0.98 -31.09 -13.68
N GLN A 509 -0.21 -30.63 -14.08
CA GLN A 509 -0.59 -30.49 -15.49
C GLN A 509 -0.03 -29.19 -16.08
N HIS A 510 0.84 -29.29 -17.10
CA HIS A 510 1.16 -28.16 -17.99
C HIS A 510 0.42 -28.30 -19.32
N ARG A 511 -0.48 -27.35 -19.62
CA ARG A 511 -1.14 -27.22 -20.93
C ARG A 511 -0.09 -26.99 -22.03
N ARG A 512 -0.08 -27.83 -23.06
CA ARG A 512 0.60 -27.56 -24.34
C ARG A 512 -0.38 -26.92 -25.33
N PRO A 513 0.00 -25.87 -26.08
CA PRO A 513 -0.61 -25.61 -27.39
C PRO A 513 -0.16 -26.69 -28.40
N ALA A 514 -0.99 -26.97 -29.40
CA ALA A 514 -0.79 -28.12 -30.30
C ALA A 514 -0.01 -27.78 -31.58
N LEU A 515 0.89 -28.68 -31.98
CA LEU A 515 1.35 -28.88 -33.35
C LEU A 515 1.44 -30.39 -33.64
N ARG A 516 1.39 -30.76 -34.93
CA ARG A 516 1.05 -32.13 -35.41
C ARG A 516 2.24 -33.10 -35.51
N GLU A 517 1.89 -34.34 -35.85
CA GLU A 517 2.69 -35.57 -35.80
C GLU A 517 3.85 -35.66 -36.82
N GLY A 518 4.82 -36.54 -36.53
CA GLY A 518 5.92 -36.90 -37.43
C GLY A 518 6.72 -38.11 -36.92
N HIS A 519 6.50 -39.28 -37.53
CA HIS A 519 7.23 -40.55 -37.34
C HIS A 519 8.65 -40.51 -37.98
N HIS A 520 9.63 -41.43 -37.82
CA HIS A 520 9.75 -42.77 -37.18
C HIS A 520 11.25 -43.14 -36.98
N HIS A 521 11.59 -44.00 -36.00
CA HIS A 521 12.77 -44.93 -35.94
C HIS A 521 14.23 -44.40 -36.07
N ASP A 522 15.30 -45.21 -35.97
CA ASP A 522 15.81 -46.15 -34.91
C ASP A 522 17.20 -46.71 -35.36
N ARG A 523 18.01 -47.24 -34.42
CA ARG A 523 19.16 -48.19 -34.59
C ARG A 523 20.52 -47.77 -35.22
N ARG A 524 21.48 -47.64 -34.29
CA ARG A 524 22.72 -48.48 -34.13
C ARG A 524 24.02 -48.20 -34.92
N ARG A 525 25.04 -47.85 -34.11
CA ARG A 525 26.40 -48.46 -33.96
C ARG A 525 27.50 -48.26 -35.04
N ARG A 526 28.58 -47.64 -34.52
CA ARG A 526 30.02 -47.99 -34.68
C ARG A 526 30.70 -47.78 -36.04
N GLY A 527 31.51 -46.72 -36.11
CA GLY A 527 32.76 -46.65 -36.87
C GLY A 527 33.62 -45.51 -36.31
N ARG A 528 34.91 -45.72 -36.03
CA ARG A 528 35.84 -44.61 -35.72
C ARG A 528 36.64 -44.29 -36.99
N GLY A 529 36.21 -43.26 -37.70
CA GLY A 529 36.97 -42.57 -38.75
C GLY A 529 37.21 -41.12 -38.35
N ALA A 530 38.19 -40.46 -38.96
CA ALA A 530 38.51 -39.07 -38.64
C ALA A 530 37.43 -38.12 -39.18
N HIS A 531 36.61 -37.56 -38.29
CA HIS A 531 35.59 -36.57 -38.67
C HIS A 531 36.13 -35.15 -38.60
N ARG A 532 36.22 -34.54 -39.78
CA ARG A 532 36.38 -33.10 -39.98
C ARG A 532 35.03 -32.43 -39.73
N VAL A 533 34.80 -31.93 -38.52
CA VAL A 533 33.59 -31.16 -38.17
C VAL A 533 33.89 -29.67 -38.33
N ALA A 534 32.98 -28.93 -38.96
CA ALA A 534 33.04 -27.46 -38.99
C ALA A 534 32.58 -26.92 -37.63
N ALA A 535 33.43 -26.16 -36.95
CA ALA A 535 33.16 -25.59 -35.63
C ALA A 535 32.37 -24.27 -35.73
N ASP A 536 31.29 -24.27 -36.49
CA ASP A 536 30.24 -23.27 -36.40
C ASP A 536 29.34 -23.60 -35.18
N ASP A 537 28.69 -22.60 -34.60
CA ASP A 537 27.81 -22.69 -33.41
C ASP A 537 28.44 -23.17 -32.09
N VAL A 538 29.51 -22.50 -31.63
CA VAL A 538 29.91 -22.48 -30.21
C VAL A 538 29.61 -21.11 -29.58
N LEU A 539 28.45 -21.02 -28.90
CA LEU A 539 28.07 -20.00 -27.90
C LEU A 539 28.44 -18.53 -28.21
N LEU A 540 27.73 -17.95 -29.18
CA LEU A 540 27.41 -16.51 -29.15
C LEU A 540 25.91 -16.34 -28.86
N HIS A 541 25.57 -15.38 -27.99
CA HIS A 541 24.17 -15.11 -27.62
C HIS A 541 23.38 -14.55 -28.82
N ALA A 542 22.11 -14.92 -28.96
CA ALA A 542 21.30 -14.58 -30.14
C ALA A 542 21.16 -13.07 -30.40
N ASP A 543 21.30 -12.24 -29.37
CA ASP A 543 21.22 -10.77 -29.44
C ASP A 543 22.51 -10.10 -29.94
N ALA A 544 23.57 -10.85 -30.26
CA ALA A 544 24.83 -10.35 -30.80
C ALA A 544 24.76 -9.92 -32.29
N ALA A 545 23.68 -9.22 -32.67
CA ALA A 545 23.46 -8.73 -34.03
C ALA A 545 24.41 -7.58 -34.44
N ALA A 546 25.00 -6.89 -33.47
CA ALA A 546 25.65 -5.60 -33.67
C ALA A 546 27.19 -5.63 -33.74
N ASP A 547 27.83 -6.72 -34.20
CA ASP A 547 29.26 -6.67 -34.53
C ASP A 547 29.80 -7.74 -35.52
N ARG A 548 29.13 -7.94 -36.65
CA ARG A 548 29.61 -8.83 -37.73
C ARG A 548 30.63 -8.17 -38.67
N GLN A 549 31.52 -7.31 -38.15
CA GLN A 549 32.50 -6.55 -38.95
C GLN A 549 33.95 -7.05 -38.77
N GLY A 550 34.14 -8.36 -38.84
CA GLY A 550 35.46 -9.00 -38.86
C GLY A 550 35.33 -10.51 -38.97
N ALA A 551 36.04 -11.12 -39.92
CA ALA A 551 36.15 -12.58 -40.00
C ALA A 551 37.23 -13.08 -39.01
N PRO A 552 37.07 -14.27 -38.40
CA PRO A 552 38.11 -14.86 -37.57
C PRO A 552 39.36 -15.18 -38.43
N VAL A 553 40.52 -14.71 -37.99
CA VAL A 553 41.79 -14.92 -38.70
C VAL A 553 42.51 -16.13 -38.11
N SER A 554 42.78 -17.15 -38.93
CA SER A 554 43.57 -18.31 -38.54
C SER A 554 45.07 -18.05 -38.73
N GLY A 555 45.85 -18.17 -37.65
CA GLY A 555 47.30 -18.12 -37.72
C GLY A 555 47.88 -19.42 -38.28
N LEU A 556 48.54 -19.36 -39.43
CA LEU A 556 49.31 -20.48 -39.97
C LEU A 556 50.71 -20.53 -39.31
N PRO A 557 51.06 -21.58 -38.53
CA PRO A 557 52.41 -21.71 -38.01
C PRO A 557 53.39 -22.01 -39.15
N ALA A 558 54.47 -21.25 -39.23
CA ALA A 558 55.52 -21.49 -40.22
C ALA A 558 56.33 -22.74 -39.86
N ALA A 559 56.38 -23.71 -40.77
CA ALA A 559 57.21 -24.90 -40.62
C ALA A 559 58.62 -24.63 -41.20
N LEU A 560 59.60 -24.44 -40.32
CA LEU A 560 61.00 -24.37 -40.70
C LEU A 560 61.53 -25.78 -41.06
N PRO A 561 62.35 -25.92 -42.12
CA PRO A 561 63.17 -27.12 -42.32
C PRO A 561 64.30 -27.15 -41.27
N ALA A 562 64.84 -28.34 -40.98
CA ALA A 562 65.86 -28.51 -39.94
C ALA A 562 67.23 -27.91 -40.34
N ASP A 563 67.74 -27.05 -39.47
CA ASP A 563 69.11 -26.53 -39.28
C ASP A 563 70.08 -26.44 -40.48
N ALA A 564 70.43 -25.20 -40.84
CA ALA A 564 71.82 -24.78 -41.02
C ALA A 564 71.97 -23.27 -40.75
N GLY A 565 73.01 -22.85 -40.02
CA GLY A 565 73.17 -21.51 -39.45
C GLY A 565 73.07 -20.33 -40.44
N GLY A 566 72.08 -19.47 -40.22
CA GLY A 566 71.82 -18.21 -40.93
C GLY A 566 70.44 -17.65 -40.53
N GLU A 567 70.14 -16.39 -40.82
CA GLU A 567 68.79 -15.85 -40.59
C GLU A 567 67.77 -16.52 -41.53
N ALA A 568 66.90 -17.36 -40.97
CA ALA A 568 65.98 -18.18 -41.75
C ALA A 568 64.75 -17.39 -42.24
N ALA A 569 64.69 -17.12 -43.54
CA ALA A 569 63.54 -16.47 -44.16
C ALA A 569 62.30 -17.39 -44.21
N LEU A 570 61.13 -16.84 -43.89
CA LEU A 570 59.85 -17.55 -43.88
C LEU A 570 59.32 -17.77 -45.31
N CYS A 571 58.83 -18.98 -45.61
CA CYS A 571 58.27 -19.33 -46.92
C CYS A 571 56.97 -20.15 -46.81
N GLY A 572 55.97 -19.81 -47.63
CA GLY A 572 54.66 -20.47 -47.65
C GLY A 572 54.60 -21.65 -48.62
N ARG A 573 54.05 -22.79 -48.18
CA ARG A 573 53.88 -23.98 -49.03
C ARG A 573 52.90 -23.72 -50.19
N ARG A 574 53.34 -24.00 -51.42
CA ARG A 574 52.44 -24.28 -52.56
C ARG A 574 52.27 -25.79 -52.75
N HIS A 575 51.16 -26.20 -53.33
CA HIS A 575 50.85 -27.61 -53.62
C HIS A 575 51.75 -28.18 -54.72
N ARG A 576 51.89 -29.51 -54.72
CA ARG A 576 52.32 -30.32 -55.87
C ARG A 576 51.27 -31.40 -56.11
N GLU A 577 50.98 -31.67 -57.38
CA GLU A 577 49.87 -32.52 -57.82
C GLU A 577 50.37 -33.90 -58.27
N GLY A 578 49.42 -34.81 -58.53
CA GLY A 578 49.64 -36.09 -59.19
C GLY A 578 48.35 -36.53 -59.89
N GLU A 579 48.38 -36.61 -61.21
CA GLU A 579 47.23 -36.88 -62.08
C GLU A 579 46.98 -38.39 -62.28
N VAL A 580 45.72 -38.79 -62.45
CA VAL A 580 45.27 -39.79 -63.45
C VAL A 580 43.90 -39.37 -63.99
N ALA A 581 43.66 -39.60 -65.29
CA ALA A 581 42.55 -39.07 -66.07
C ALA A 581 41.16 -39.71 -65.82
N GLY A 582 40.11 -39.00 -66.26
CA GLY A 582 38.73 -39.48 -66.42
C GLY A 582 37.89 -38.42 -67.17
N GLU A 583 37.15 -38.80 -68.21
CA GLU A 583 36.71 -37.89 -69.28
C GLU A 583 35.18 -37.67 -69.39
N GLY A 584 34.79 -36.44 -69.77
CA GLY A 584 33.51 -36.09 -70.41
C GLY A 584 32.54 -35.20 -69.59
N ASP A 585 31.65 -34.40 -70.19
CA ASP A 585 31.57 -33.78 -71.54
C ASP A 585 30.34 -32.81 -71.56
N ARG A 586 30.50 -31.55 -72.01
CA ARG A 586 29.41 -30.55 -72.33
C ARG A 586 28.53 -30.04 -71.13
N ARG A 587 27.89 -28.85 -71.18
CA ARG A 587 27.90 -27.69 -72.11
C ARG A 587 27.41 -26.39 -71.41
N GLN A 588 27.83 -25.23 -71.94
CA GLN A 588 27.14 -23.92 -72.08
C GLN A 588 26.08 -23.45 -71.03
N GLY A 589 26.03 -22.17 -70.61
CA GLY A 589 26.87 -20.99 -70.90
C GLY A 589 26.07 -19.66 -70.86
N GLN A 590 26.79 -18.53 -70.87
CA GLN A 590 26.29 -17.13 -71.04
C GLN A 590 25.48 -16.48 -69.87
N ASP A 591 25.42 -15.14 -69.70
CA ASP A 591 26.34 -14.00 -69.98
C ASP A 591 25.80 -12.69 -69.31
N ARG A 592 26.65 -11.64 -69.22
CA ARG A 592 26.38 -10.17 -69.11
C ARG A 592 26.22 -9.42 -67.75
N ARG A 593 26.88 -8.24 -67.76
CA ARG A 593 26.80 -7.03 -66.87
C ARG A 593 25.95 -5.93 -67.61
N PRO A 594 25.91 -4.59 -67.33
CA PRO A 594 26.41 -3.67 -66.26
C PRO A 594 25.26 -3.06 -65.40
N ALA A 595 25.36 -2.14 -64.40
CA ALA A 595 26.38 -1.23 -63.81
C ALA A 595 26.28 0.30 -64.16
N LEU A 596 26.68 1.18 -63.19
CA LEU A 596 26.57 2.68 -63.12
C LEU A 596 25.14 3.20 -62.76
N GLN A 597 24.90 4.40 -62.17
CA GLN A 597 25.70 5.63 -61.91
C GLN A 597 25.18 6.42 -60.66
N GLY A 598 25.86 7.50 -60.18
CA GLY A 598 25.40 8.43 -59.09
C GLY A 598 25.01 9.84 -59.61
N PRO A 599 25.18 11.00 -58.91
CA PRO A 599 25.58 11.28 -57.49
C PRO A 599 24.88 12.53 -56.79
N GLY A 600 25.31 12.94 -55.58
CA GLY A 600 25.02 14.25 -54.90
C GLY A 600 24.49 14.13 -53.44
N ARG A 601 25.08 14.68 -52.34
CA ARG A 601 25.39 16.07 -51.86
C ARG A 601 24.18 16.81 -51.23
N ASP A 602 24.25 17.56 -50.10
CA ASP A 602 25.35 18.10 -49.26
C ASP A 602 24.93 18.32 -47.75
N GLY A 603 25.87 18.68 -46.83
CA GLY A 603 25.63 19.13 -45.43
C GLY A 603 25.77 18.05 -44.32
N ARG A 604 26.45 18.14 -43.14
CA ARG A 604 27.04 19.20 -42.25
C ARG A 604 26.00 20.16 -41.62
N GLN A 605 25.96 20.45 -40.30
CA GLN A 605 26.71 20.12 -39.05
C GLN A 605 25.71 20.13 -37.84
N GLY A 606 25.94 19.57 -36.65
CA GLY A 606 26.74 20.15 -35.52
C GLY A 606 26.12 19.79 -34.12
N PRO A 607 26.84 19.93 -32.97
CA PRO A 607 26.65 19.00 -31.82
C PRO A 607 26.72 19.56 -30.36
N GLN A 608 26.75 18.63 -29.36
CA GLN A 608 27.21 18.76 -27.93
C GLN A 608 26.26 19.44 -26.90
N GLY A 609 26.38 19.22 -25.56
CA GLY A 609 27.27 18.34 -24.77
C GLY A 609 27.17 18.50 -23.21
N HIS A 610 28.16 17.97 -22.46
CA HIS A 610 28.38 17.99 -20.98
C HIS A 610 27.70 16.87 -20.13
N HIS A 611 28.34 16.14 -19.17
CA HIS A 611 29.39 16.34 -18.12
C HIS A 611 28.85 17.04 -16.84
N HIS A 612 29.21 16.72 -15.57
CA HIS A 612 30.03 15.68 -14.89
C HIS A 612 29.62 15.59 -13.37
N GLY A 613 30.22 14.71 -12.55
CA GLY A 613 30.17 14.71 -11.05
C GLY A 613 31.60 14.63 -10.46
N PRO A 614 31.90 14.09 -9.24
CA PRO A 614 31.08 13.75 -8.05
C PRO A 614 31.78 14.13 -6.68
N ARG A 615 31.52 13.41 -5.56
CA ARG A 615 32.23 13.38 -4.23
C ARG A 615 31.96 14.50 -3.19
N ASP A 616 32.31 14.41 -1.89
CA ASP A 616 32.35 13.31 -0.88
C ASP A 616 32.44 13.89 0.57
N ALA A 617 31.89 13.15 1.54
CA ALA A 617 32.23 13.00 2.98
C ALA A 617 32.81 14.13 3.91
N ALA A 618 32.17 14.21 5.11
CA ALA A 618 32.76 14.21 6.47
C ALA A 618 32.94 15.51 7.35
N ALA A 619 32.60 15.31 8.64
CA ALA A 619 33.10 15.92 9.90
C ALA A 619 32.72 17.36 10.35
N ASP A 620 32.21 17.43 11.59
CA ASP A 620 32.10 18.59 12.50
C ASP A 620 33.38 18.68 13.38
N PRO A 621 33.85 19.88 13.83
CA PRO A 621 33.64 20.24 15.25
C PRO A 621 33.53 21.75 15.60
N GLY A 622 32.38 22.17 16.13
CA GLY A 622 32.25 22.60 17.54
C GLY A 622 32.50 24.04 18.05
N VAL A 623 32.02 24.26 19.29
CA VAL A 623 32.44 25.23 20.35
C VAL A 623 32.06 26.74 20.19
N ALA A 624 31.65 27.54 21.20
CA ALA A 624 30.96 27.34 22.52
C ALA A 624 30.45 28.73 23.06
N PRO A 625 30.33 29.11 24.38
CA PRO A 625 29.10 29.81 24.86
C PRO A 625 29.30 31.08 25.76
N ARG A 626 28.18 31.64 26.26
CA ARG A 626 28.08 32.53 27.44
C ARG A 626 26.81 32.11 28.24
N ARG A 627 26.72 31.88 29.57
CA ARG A 627 27.25 32.53 30.82
C ARG A 627 26.74 33.97 31.01
N ARG A 628 26.33 34.46 32.20
CA ARG A 628 26.06 33.97 33.60
C ARG A 628 25.24 35.09 34.31
N ALA A 629 24.71 35.09 35.54
CA ALA A 629 24.57 34.24 36.75
C ALA A 629 23.41 34.86 37.61
N GLY A 630 22.94 34.39 38.78
CA GLY A 630 23.21 33.21 39.63
C GLY A 630 23.03 33.52 41.14
N GLY A 631 23.06 32.50 42.02
CA GLY A 631 23.04 32.61 43.50
C GLY A 631 21.64 32.48 44.15
N ASP A 632 21.49 32.10 45.44
CA ASP A 632 22.49 31.58 46.41
C ASP A 632 21.82 30.87 47.65
N ARG A 633 22.53 29.93 48.29
CA ARG A 633 22.37 29.31 49.65
C ARG A 633 21.12 28.48 50.06
N GLY A 634 21.39 27.43 50.88
CA GLY A 634 20.50 26.81 51.89
C GLY A 634 21.19 26.88 53.28
N PRO A 635 21.18 25.87 54.19
CA PRO A 635 20.31 24.67 54.34
C PRO A 635 19.90 24.39 55.84
N ARG A 636 19.45 23.15 56.18
CA ARG A 636 19.09 22.60 57.54
C ARG A 636 17.65 22.98 58.01
N ARG A 637 16.97 22.28 58.94
CA ARG A 637 17.36 21.28 59.98
C ARG A 637 16.20 20.29 60.28
N ALA A 638 16.45 19.24 61.09
CA ALA A 638 15.50 18.18 61.48
C ALA A 638 14.78 18.41 62.83
N ALA A 639 13.70 17.65 63.10
CA ALA A 639 13.09 17.36 64.42
C ALA A 639 12.13 16.14 64.33
N ASP A 640 11.77 15.55 65.47
CA ASP A 640 11.04 14.27 65.64
C ASP A 640 9.69 14.43 66.39
N GLY A 641 8.89 13.34 66.47
CA GLY A 641 7.72 13.19 67.38
C GLY A 641 6.35 13.62 66.82
N GLU A 642 5.21 13.16 67.35
CA GLU A 642 4.93 12.04 68.29
C GLU A 642 3.45 11.58 68.14
N GLU A 643 2.89 10.81 69.09
CA GLU A 643 1.63 10.06 68.98
C GLU A 643 0.30 10.86 69.18
N ALA A 644 -0.82 10.13 69.06
CA ALA A 644 -2.23 10.45 69.36
C ALA A 644 -3.11 10.89 68.16
N GLY A 645 -4.41 10.57 68.11
CA GLY A 645 -5.18 9.70 69.01
C GLY A 645 -6.68 10.02 69.05
N ASP A 646 -7.51 8.98 68.92
CA ASP A 646 -8.93 8.89 69.29
C ASP A 646 -10.07 9.62 68.52
N ALA A 647 -11.25 8.98 68.68
CA ALA A 647 -12.61 9.52 68.67
C ALA A 647 -13.27 10.00 67.35
N VAL A 648 -13.86 9.04 66.62
CA VAL A 648 -15.13 9.23 65.88
C VAL A 648 -16.31 9.25 66.89
N PRO A 649 -17.35 10.07 66.64
CA PRO A 649 -18.71 9.60 66.92
C PRO A 649 -19.67 9.74 65.72
N VAL A 650 -20.60 8.78 65.60
CA VAL A 650 -21.63 8.72 64.55
C VAL A 650 -23.02 8.85 65.17
N HIS A 651 -23.86 9.76 64.66
CA HIS A 651 -25.35 9.73 64.70
C HIS A 651 -25.85 10.53 63.47
N SER A 652 -26.86 10.17 62.65
CA SER A 652 -28.02 9.26 62.67
C SER A 652 -29.35 9.84 63.17
N GLY A 653 -30.36 9.87 62.29
CA GLY A 653 -31.73 10.39 62.54
C GLY A 653 -31.92 11.84 62.06
N GLU A 654 -33.08 12.31 61.58
CA GLU A 654 -34.39 11.66 61.33
C GLU A 654 -35.15 12.32 60.15
N ARG A 655 -36.36 11.84 59.82
CA ARG A 655 -37.22 12.33 58.72
C ARG A 655 -38.28 13.35 59.19
N LYS A 656 -38.62 14.30 58.32
CA LYS A 656 -39.97 14.86 58.02
C LYS A 656 -39.84 15.67 56.72
N VAL A 657 -40.57 15.38 55.64
CA VAL A 657 -42.02 15.57 55.44
C VAL A 657 -42.42 17.05 55.57
N CYS A 658 -42.32 17.76 54.44
CA CYS A 658 -43.46 18.45 53.84
C CYS A 658 -43.29 18.48 52.32
#